data_AF-A0A1Y1XGX7-F1
#
_entry.id   AF-A0A1Y1XGX7-F1
#
_cell.length_a   1.000
_cell.length_b   1.000
_cell.length_c   1.000
_cell.angle_alpha   90.00
_cell.angle_beta   90.00
_cell.angle_gamma   90.00
#
_symmetry.space_group_name_H-M   'P 1'
#
loop_
_entity.id
_entity.type
_entity.pdbx_description
1 polymer ?
#
loop_
_entity_poly.entity_id
_entity_poly.type
_entity_poly.pdbx_seq_one_letter_code
_entity_poly.pdbx_strand_id
1 'polypeptide(L)'
;MKLNIKIISFISLFVATVFASDRDDFYENDTRAELFKKTDFIVPKFKIEISDEDYKKLFLKLQCEKDMNKRSFVRNDDCYTAPWVNLHEVAEKSLKYGYINKTIVTETDLKIIKNENITLTELESIVTKYIKEPFGEYLSYHNLISIPSDKTNDYQVNDAKLTFELDGNVSEYSVKFSLGGKGTRKFGKQGYNIKLGKKADLFGRKQIRLRADLMDPSFLRDKLSYDVCNVLDLPTLSSNYAELYINGKYMGFYVMRDAFKTSWIKQRFGDDSTKYLYTCDRSYGSSSFFNCINDDEDLRENDTDFKEFQDRLANTTTVDELKEFFDVETFTKWQVVKYLLGAWDHVNYAHNIYLYLYHDKTNGNDKWIPLLYDFDNTFGAYFSYITDLSFNEYFYYNQELEYTLHGEKYSNQLFKILKLNDKNKDVKRLIREVMIKVFNPDILLPRVDKLKNFLDPYIKLDRTRDEEGKLPGRFERATQYVEDNYTYKDFLVNTEFTNIIINQYTIQNAVVYGIKGWIIERFKYACIKNGLNCSFASKYLEDNYSENQSPEPIKYENNCKGSGLKCCSSKVKKIKGTDKYGNELGWEDNDWCFLNKEEEDIVKYCRGTKYNCCSSYVVDIHFVDETGYWSIEGGDWCLLPEDFTKNISRDEIYDPEKPEKEIPEKEIPEKEIPEKDNDFCRGTEYPCCRNKNSKVIYTDSKGDWAYENNEWCLYDFEPTCWSTELNVPCCKLRGTKVDNRFKSPDGKNVFGIEYNQKCGINDIQLCPSGGLLYSCCKKTCTIVKTENNKNFGEEDGHLCSIPYSCSENNENQCARAYEPCGGINYPNSPTCCETGYYCETRNEYYHQCYPITHFHDEELN
;
A
#
# COMPACT_ATOMS: atom_id res chain seq x y z
N MET A 1 24.88 41.61 72.04
CA MET A 1 25.35 40.76 70.93
C MET A 1 24.16 40.55 70.00
N LYS A 2 24.09 41.31 68.91
CA LYS A 2 22.97 41.27 67.95
C LYS A 2 23.36 40.32 66.82
N LEU A 3 22.56 39.28 66.54
CA LEU A 3 22.52 38.69 65.22
C LEU A 3 21.08 38.77 64.72
N ASN A 4 20.92 39.53 63.65
CA ASN A 4 19.66 39.76 62.95
C ASN A 4 19.74 39.03 61.61
N ILE A 5 18.63 38.42 61.26
CA ILE A 5 18.36 37.61 60.07
C ILE A 5 18.61 38.39 58.77
N LYS A 6 19.18 37.76 57.74
CA LYS A 6 18.91 38.08 56.34
C LYS A 6 18.74 36.81 55.50
N ILE A 7 17.57 36.76 54.87
CA ILE A 7 17.08 35.85 53.86
C ILE A 7 17.90 36.00 52.57
N ILE A 8 18.34 34.89 51.97
CA ILE A 8 18.73 34.83 50.55
C ILE A 8 18.05 33.60 49.92
N SER A 9 17.18 33.92 48.98
CA SER A 9 16.53 33.16 47.89
C SER A 9 16.90 31.67 47.71
N PHE A 10 15.89 30.80 47.85
CA PHE A 10 15.86 29.42 47.36
C PHE A 10 15.28 29.42 45.93
N ILE A 11 16.12 29.37 44.89
CA ILE A 11 15.72 28.95 43.54
C ILE A 11 16.89 28.18 42.93
N SER A 12 16.56 27.02 42.35
CA SER A 12 17.38 26.23 41.42
C SER A 12 18.57 25.45 42.02
N LEU A 13 18.31 24.19 42.41
CA LEU A 13 19.22 23.07 42.10
C LEU A 13 18.44 21.74 42.21
N PHE A 14 17.77 21.34 41.13
CA PHE A 14 17.31 19.98 40.92
C PHE A 14 17.47 19.65 39.43
N VAL A 15 18.72 19.54 38.99
CA VAL A 15 19.08 18.84 37.75
C VAL A 15 20.37 18.09 38.03
N ALA A 16 20.45 16.89 37.47
CA ALA A 16 21.52 15.89 37.54
C ALA A 16 21.40 14.93 38.74
N THR A 17 20.81 13.75 38.48
CA THR A 17 21.58 12.55 38.10
C THR A 17 20.64 11.34 38.02
N VAL A 18 20.17 11.00 36.82
CA VAL A 18 19.95 9.61 36.38
C VAL A 18 20.16 9.57 34.86
N PHE A 19 21.41 9.40 34.43
CA PHE A 19 21.71 8.86 33.10
C PHE A 19 22.68 7.71 33.32
N ALA A 20 22.19 6.64 33.92
CA ALA A 20 22.66 5.33 33.52
C ALA A 20 21.92 5.04 32.22
N SER A 21 22.62 5.05 31.08
CA SER A 21 22.07 4.52 29.84
C SER A 21 21.81 3.03 30.10
N ASP A 22 20.56 2.67 30.35
CA ASP A 22 20.19 1.26 30.45
C ASP A 22 20.55 0.61 29.12
N ARG A 23 21.58 -0.23 29.14
CA ARG A 23 22.01 -1.03 27.99
C ARG A 23 20.78 -1.78 27.47
N ASP A 24 20.55 -1.74 26.16
CA ASP A 24 19.42 -2.46 25.58
C ASP A 24 19.59 -3.96 25.81
N ASP A 25 18.76 -4.52 26.69
CA ASP A 25 18.78 -5.91 27.14
C ASP A 25 18.08 -6.85 26.15
N PHE A 26 17.53 -6.31 25.06
CA PHE A 26 16.87 -7.06 24.01
C PHE A 26 17.81 -8.04 23.28
N TYR A 27 19.12 -7.77 23.26
CA TYR A 27 20.12 -8.60 22.58
C TYR A 27 20.96 -9.40 23.59
N GLU A 28 20.77 -10.71 23.64
CA GLU A 28 21.56 -11.60 24.52
C GLU A 28 23.04 -11.69 24.10
N ASN A 29 23.30 -11.81 22.80
CA ASN A 29 24.65 -11.83 22.21
C ASN A 29 24.75 -10.81 21.08
N ASP A 30 25.07 -9.58 21.42
CA ASP A 30 25.02 -8.47 20.48
C ASP A 30 26.26 -8.40 19.56
N THR A 31 26.14 -8.99 18.37
CA THR A 31 27.18 -8.97 17.33
C THR A 31 27.13 -7.74 16.42
N ARG A 32 26.22 -6.79 16.67
CA ARG A 32 26.03 -5.60 15.80
C ARG A 32 27.26 -4.68 15.85
N ALA A 33 27.35 -3.76 14.89
CA ALA A 33 28.34 -2.68 14.93
C ALA A 33 28.25 -1.87 16.23
N GLU A 34 29.39 -1.35 16.69
CA GLU A 34 29.42 -0.41 17.80
C GLU A 34 28.56 0.83 17.52
N LEU A 35 28.44 1.26 16.25
CA LEU A 35 27.53 2.35 15.87
C LEU A 35 26.09 2.08 16.33
N PHE A 36 25.55 0.89 16.05
CA PHE A 36 24.15 0.57 16.33
C PHE A 36 23.91 0.33 17.82
N LYS A 37 24.89 -0.23 18.52
CA LYS A 37 24.88 -0.38 19.99
C LYS A 37 24.87 0.97 20.71
N LYS A 38 25.73 1.89 20.26
CA LYS A 38 25.86 3.24 20.86
C LYS A 38 24.69 4.16 20.56
N THR A 39 23.88 3.81 19.56
CA THR A 39 22.70 4.60 19.16
C THR A 39 21.41 3.96 19.65
N ASP A 40 21.45 2.84 20.39
CA ASP A 40 20.24 2.30 21.02
C ASP A 40 19.67 3.33 21.98
N PHE A 41 18.43 3.74 21.74
CA PHE A 41 17.72 4.76 22.52
C PHE A 41 18.41 6.12 22.59
N ILE A 42 19.28 6.43 21.61
CA ILE A 42 19.94 7.71 21.47
C ILE A 42 20.00 8.06 19.97
N VAL A 43 19.38 9.17 19.58
CA VAL A 43 19.34 9.59 18.18
C VAL A 43 20.56 10.47 17.86
N PRO A 44 21.53 10.01 17.04
CA PRO A 44 22.62 10.85 16.57
C PRO A 44 22.13 11.90 15.56
N LYS A 45 22.89 12.99 15.44
CA LYS A 45 22.70 13.98 14.38
C LYS A 45 23.77 13.84 13.32
N PHE A 46 23.35 13.73 12.08
CA PHE A 46 24.18 13.80 10.89
C PHE A 46 24.03 15.18 10.28
N LYS A 47 25.06 16.02 10.40
CA LYS A 47 25.07 17.36 9.79
C LYS A 47 25.99 17.33 8.57
N ILE A 48 25.39 17.38 7.39
CA ILE A 48 26.07 17.37 6.10
C ILE A 48 26.25 18.82 5.63
N GLU A 49 27.47 19.17 5.24
CA GLU A 49 27.79 20.43 4.58
C GLU A 49 28.27 20.15 3.15
N ILE A 50 27.62 20.79 2.18
CA ILE A 50 27.92 20.75 0.75
C ILE A 50 27.90 22.17 0.17
N SER A 51 28.48 22.36 -1.02
CA SER A 51 28.48 23.66 -1.69
C SER A 51 27.06 24.16 -1.99
N ASP A 52 26.86 25.47 -2.08
CA ASP A 52 25.56 26.05 -2.46
C ASP A 52 25.10 25.57 -3.85
N GLU A 53 26.05 25.36 -4.76
CA GLU A 53 25.77 24.83 -6.09
C GLU A 53 25.27 23.39 -6.02
N ASP A 54 25.93 22.53 -5.24
CA ASP A 54 25.52 21.14 -5.04
C ASP A 54 24.20 21.05 -4.27
N TYR A 55 23.98 21.94 -3.32
CA TYR A 55 22.73 22.02 -2.57
C TYR A 55 21.56 22.38 -3.50
N LYS A 56 21.74 23.35 -4.40
CA LYS A 56 20.73 23.66 -5.43
C LYS A 56 20.49 22.47 -6.36
N LYS A 57 21.55 21.81 -6.84
CA LYS A 57 21.44 20.63 -7.73
C LYS A 57 20.70 19.47 -7.08
N LEU A 58 20.87 19.26 -5.77
CA LEU A 58 20.19 18.19 -5.03
C LEU A 58 18.67 18.26 -5.18
N PHE A 59 18.11 19.47 -5.23
CA PHE A 59 16.66 19.68 -5.30
C PHE A 59 16.17 20.07 -6.69
N LEU A 60 17.08 20.47 -7.59
CA LEU A 60 16.74 20.93 -8.93
C LEU A 60 15.90 19.89 -9.69
N LYS A 61 16.27 18.60 -9.63
CA LYS A 61 15.50 17.54 -10.30
C LYS A 61 14.03 17.53 -9.85
N LEU A 62 13.78 17.52 -8.54
CA LEU A 62 12.43 17.47 -7.97
C LEU A 62 11.61 18.70 -8.36
N GLN A 63 12.26 19.87 -8.34
CA GLN A 63 11.66 21.12 -8.78
C GLN A 63 11.27 21.04 -10.26
N CYS A 64 12.14 20.51 -11.12
CA CYS A 64 11.86 20.37 -12.55
C CYS A 64 10.74 19.38 -12.84
N GLU A 65 10.66 18.26 -12.12
CA GLU A 65 9.56 17.31 -12.26
C GLU A 65 8.19 17.95 -11.94
N LYS A 66 8.18 18.90 -11.00
CA LYS A 66 6.99 19.68 -10.65
C LYS A 66 6.71 20.77 -11.68
N ASP A 67 7.67 21.63 -11.96
CA ASP A 67 7.47 22.85 -12.76
C ASP A 67 7.31 22.56 -14.25
N MET A 68 7.97 21.52 -14.74
CA MET A 68 7.86 21.08 -16.14
C MET A 68 6.79 20.02 -16.34
N ASN A 69 5.97 19.76 -15.32
CA ASN A 69 4.84 18.86 -15.47
C ASN A 69 3.81 19.48 -16.43
N LYS A 70 3.25 18.67 -17.32
CA LYS A 70 2.17 19.05 -18.26
C LYS A 70 0.88 19.60 -17.60
N ARG A 71 0.82 19.64 -16.27
CA ARG A 71 -0.27 20.18 -15.46
C ARG A 71 0.06 21.51 -14.78
N SER A 72 1.34 21.86 -14.60
CA SER A 72 1.74 23.07 -13.86
C SER A 72 2.08 24.24 -14.79
N PHE A 73 2.64 23.97 -15.98
CA PHE A 73 3.00 24.98 -16.98
C PHE A 73 3.87 26.13 -16.43
N VAL A 74 4.74 25.83 -15.47
CA VAL A 74 5.56 26.84 -14.80
C VAL A 74 6.84 27.06 -15.61
N ARG A 75 7.12 28.31 -15.98
CA ARG A 75 8.42 28.69 -16.54
C ARG A 75 9.48 28.57 -15.46
N ASN A 76 10.50 27.74 -15.71
CA ASN A 76 11.66 27.62 -14.83
C ASN A 76 12.95 27.50 -15.65
N ASP A 77 13.69 28.60 -15.76
CA ASP A 77 14.90 28.68 -16.55
C ASP A 77 16.03 27.81 -15.97
N ASP A 78 16.11 27.65 -14.64
CA ASP A 78 17.08 26.75 -13.99
C ASP A 78 16.88 25.30 -14.48
N CYS A 79 15.62 24.90 -14.69
CA CYS A 79 15.29 23.60 -15.24
C CYS A 79 15.61 23.46 -16.72
N TYR A 80 15.44 24.52 -17.50
CA TYR A 80 15.75 24.51 -18.94
C TYR A 80 17.25 24.55 -19.21
N THR A 81 18.04 24.99 -18.24
CA THR A 81 19.51 24.99 -18.30
C THR A 81 20.15 23.98 -17.34
N ALA A 82 19.38 23.02 -16.83
CA ALA A 82 19.90 22.03 -15.89
C ALA A 82 21.01 21.18 -16.54
N PRO A 83 21.94 20.58 -15.77
CA PRO A 83 23.09 19.86 -16.32
C PRO A 83 22.77 18.69 -17.26
N TRP A 84 21.55 18.15 -17.18
CA TRP A 84 21.06 17.06 -18.04
C TRP A 84 20.33 17.55 -19.30
N VAL A 85 20.19 18.86 -19.51
CA VAL A 85 19.47 19.42 -20.65
C VAL A 85 20.42 19.75 -21.78
N ASN A 86 20.11 19.23 -22.96
CA ASN A 86 20.75 19.62 -24.21
C ASN A 86 19.75 20.41 -25.07
N LEU A 87 19.91 21.74 -25.12
CA LEU A 87 19.02 22.63 -25.86
C LEU A 87 19.07 22.41 -27.38
N HIS A 88 20.20 21.95 -27.92
CA HIS A 88 20.31 21.58 -29.33
C HIS A 88 19.42 20.37 -29.64
N GLU A 89 19.46 19.34 -28.80
CA GLU A 89 18.60 18.16 -28.94
C GLU A 89 17.11 18.53 -28.83
N VAL A 90 16.76 19.44 -27.92
CA VAL A 90 15.40 20.00 -27.79
C VAL A 90 14.97 20.65 -29.11
N ALA A 91 15.80 21.53 -29.67
CA ALA A 91 15.51 22.23 -30.93
C ALA A 91 15.40 21.27 -32.13
N GLU A 92 16.23 20.22 -32.18
CA GLU A 92 16.15 19.19 -33.21
C GLU A 92 14.88 18.36 -33.10
N LYS A 93 14.49 17.95 -31.88
CA LYS A 93 13.21 17.26 -31.61
C LYS A 93 12.02 18.09 -32.05
N SER A 94 12.04 19.40 -31.81
CA SER A 94 11.01 20.33 -32.27
C SER A 94 10.77 20.29 -33.78
N LEU A 95 11.82 20.15 -34.59
CA LEU A 95 11.70 19.97 -36.04
C LEU A 95 11.32 18.54 -36.42
N LYS A 96 11.95 17.54 -35.78
CA LYS A 96 11.76 16.12 -36.07
C LYS A 96 10.31 15.67 -35.88
N TYR A 97 9.69 16.10 -34.79
CA TYR A 97 8.30 15.76 -34.47
C TYR A 97 7.28 16.71 -35.12
N GLY A 98 7.74 17.69 -35.90
CA GLY A 98 6.87 18.60 -36.64
C GLY A 98 6.18 19.66 -35.77
N TYR A 99 6.62 19.85 -34.52
CA TYR A 99 6.09 20.93 -33.66
C TYR A 99 6.41 22.29 -34.28
N ILE A 100 7.63 22.48 -34.76
CA ILE A 100 7.99 23.59 -35.64
C ILE A 100 7.98 23.08 -37.08
N ASN A 101 7.09 23.62 -37.90
CA ASN A 101 7.01 23.23 -39.30
C ASN A 101 8.24 23.72 -40.09
N LYS A 102 9.10 22.78 -40.47
CA LYS A 102 10.35 23.05 -41.20
C LYS A 102 10.16 23.82 -42.52
N THR A 103 8.99 23.73 -43.17
CA THR A 103 8.76 24.40 -44.47
C THR A 103 8.58 25.91 -44.37
N ILE A 104 8.27 26.43 -43.17
CA ILE A 104 8.08 27.87 -42.94
C ILE A 104 9.28 28.52 -42.21
N VAL A 105 10.26 27.72 -41.77
CA VAL A 105 11.46 28.22 -41.08
C VAL A 105 12.44 28.83 -42.09
N THR A 106 12.96 30.02 -41.81
CA THR A 106 13.93 30.67 -42.70
C THR A 106 15.30 29.96 -42.65
N GLU A 107 16.12 30.12 -43.69
CA GLU A 107 17.48 29.56 -43.69
C GLU A 107 18.35 30.09 -42.54
N THR A 108 18.15 31.34 -42.12
CA THR A 108 18.86 31.94 -40.99
C THR A 108 18.46 31.28 -39.66
N ASP A 109 17.17 31.08 -39.45
CA ASP A 109 16.64 30.46 -38.23
C ASP A 109 16.99 28.95 -38.16
N LEU A 110 17.04 28.27 -39.32
CA LEU A 110 17.51 26.89 -39.41
C LEU A 110 18.98 26.74 -38.98
N LYS A 111 19.82 27.76 -39.19
CA LYS A 111 21.21 27.74 -38.70
C LYS A 111 21.29 27.87 -37.18
N ILE A 112 20.39 28.66 -36.58
CA ILE A 112 20.29 28.80 -35.12
C ILE A 112 19.85 27.46 -34.50
N ILE A 113 18.81 26.82 -35.05
CA ILE A 113 18.31 25.52 -34.56
C ILE A 113 19.40 24.43 -34.63
N LYS A 114 20.20 24.44 -35.68
CA LYS A 114 21.29 23.47 -35.89
C LYS A 114 22.58 23.81 -35.12
N ASN A 115 22.61 24.90 -34.37
CA ASN A 115 23.78 25.26 -33.56
C ASN A 115 23.87 24.33 -32.35
N GLU A 116 25.00 23.62 -32.22
CA GLU A 116 25.27 22.74 -31.07
C GLU A 116 25.30 23.51 -29.73
N ASN A 117 25.60 24.81 -29.76
CA ASN A 117 25.67 25.69 -28.59
C ASN A 117 24.51 26.70 -28.55
N ILE A 118 23.32 26.33 -29.05
CA ILE A 118 22.13 27.18 -28.98
C ILE A 118 21.83 27.58 -27.53
N THR A 119 21.58 28.87 -27.31
CA THR A 119 21.21 29.43 -26.01
C THR A 119 19.71 29.34 -25.74
N LEU A 120 19.31 29.41 -24.47
CA LEU A 120 17.90 29.42 -24.08
C LEU A 120 17.14 30.55 -24.77
N THR A 121 17.73 31.74 -24.83
CA THR A 121 17.15 32.93 -25.48
C THR A 121 16.98 32.75 -26.98
N GLU A 122 17.94 32.13 -27.67
CA GLU A 122 17.84 31.82 -29.10
C GLU A 122 16.72 30.81 -29.36
N LEU A 123 16.65 29.74 -28.56
CA LEU A 123 15.58 28.74 -28.66
C LEU A 123 14.21 29.38 -28.40
N GLU A 124 14.07 30.19 -27.35
CA GLU A 124 12.84 30.91 -27.03
C GLU A 124 12.41 31.84 -28.17
N SER A 125 13.35 32.57 -28.78
CA SER A 125 13.09 33.43 -29.94
C SER A 125 12.57 32.62 -31.14
N ILE A 126 13.14 31.44 -31.40
CA ILE A 126 12.70 30.55 -32.48
C ILE A 126 11.28 30.03 -32.19
N VAL A 127 11.04 29.50 -30.99
CA VAL A 127 9.73 28.96 -30.61
C VAL A 127 8.66 30.05 -30.69
N THR A 128 8.90 31.22 -30.10
CA THR A 128 7.94 32.33 -30.09
C THR A 128 7.64 32.87 -31.49
N LYS A 129 8.58 32.76 -32.43
CA LYS A 129 8.40 33.20 -33.82
C LYS A 129 7.50 32.26 -34.62
N TYR A 130 7.58 30.95 -34.37
CA TYR A 130 6.92 29.93 -35.19
C TYR A 130 5.74 29.24 -34.51
N ILE A 131 5.64 29.32 -33.19
CA ILE A 131 4.63 28.70 -32.34
C ILE A 131 3.89 29.81 -31.60
N LYS A 132 2.56 29.69 -31.49
CA LYS A 132 1.70 30.67 -30.81
C LYS A 132 1.56 30.44 -29.30
N GLU A 133 2.21 29.42 -28.77
CA GLU A 133 2.13 29.01 -27.37
C GLU A 133 3.27 29.65 -26.56
N PRO A 134 3.05 29.96 -25.26
CA PRO A 134 4.12 30.43 -24.38
C PRO A 134 5.26 29.41 -24.30
N PHE A 135 6.51 29.88 -24.26
CA PHE A 135 7.70 29.02 -24.31
C PHE A 135 7.75 27.95 -23.20
N GLY A 136 7.35 28.30 -21.97
CA GLY A 136 7.31 27.33 -20.87
C GLY A 136 6.23 26.25 -21.04
N GLU A 137 5.08 26.61 -21.62
CA GLU A 137 4.01 25.67 -21.98
C GLU A 137 4.47 24.73 -23.07
N TYR A 138 5.12 25.28 -24.11
CA TYR A 138 5.68 24.51 -25.23
C TYR A 138 6.63 23.40 -24.74
N LEU A 139 7.60 23.74 -23.89
CA LEU A 139 8.57 22.76 -23.38
C LEU A 139 7.90 21.67 -22.51
N SER A 140 6.94 22.06 -21.66
CA SER A 140 6.27 21.15 -20.72
C SER A 140 5.23 20.26 -21.41
N TYR A 141 4.49 20.80 -22.38
CA TYR A 141 3.42 20.10 -23.09
C TYR A 141 3.96 19.02 -24.02
N HIS A 142 5.06 19.32 -24.72
CA HIS A 142 5.69 18.41 -25.68
C HIS A 142 6.73 17.46 -25.06
N ASN A 143 7.00 17.58 -23.75
CA ASN A 143 7.96 16.74 -23.02
C ASN A 143 9.34 16.68 -23.72
N LEU A 144 9.81 17.83 -24.22
CA LEU A 144 11.02 17.91 -25.07
C LEU A 144 12.31 17.74 -24.26
N ILE A 145 12.26 18.07 -22.98
CA ILE A 145 13.36 17.92 -22.04
C ILE A 145 13.12 16.65 -21.21
N SER A 146 14.05 15.70 -21.30
CA SER A 146 14.02 14.49 -20.50
C SER A 146 14.63 14.75 -19.13
N ILE A 147 13.85 14.52 -18.07
CA ILE A 147 14.35 14.60 -16.70
C ILE A 147 14.95 13.24 -16.32
N PRO A 148 16.15 13.18 -15.69
CA PRO A 148 16.79 11.94 -15.31
C PRO A 148 15.86 11.01 -14.51
N SER A 149 15.69 9.78 -15.00
CA SER A 149 14.84 8.79 -14.33
C SER A 149 15.41 8.35 -12.98
N ASP A 150 14.56 7.84 -12.09
CA ASP A 150 14.96 7.33 -10.76
C ASP A 150 15.88 6.10 -10.79
N LYS A 151 16.19 5.56 -11.97
CA LYS A 151 17.09 4.41 -12.16
C LYS A 151 18.56 4.79 -12.22
N THR A 152 18.90 6.06 -12.43
CA THR A 152 20.31 6.51 -12.51
C THR A 152 20.79 6.99 -11.14
N ASN A 153 22.07 6.82 -10.80
CA ASN A 153 22.69 7.52 -9.65
C ASN A 153 22.92 8.99 -10.03
N ASP A 154 21.84 9.76 -10.07
CA ASP A 154 21.72 11.09 -10.64
C ASP A 154 22.32 12.22 -9.79
N TYR A 155 22.51 12.01 -8.48
CA TYR A 155 23.13 13.01 -7.61
C TYR A 155 24.17 12.41 -6.65
N GLN A 156 25.35 13.00 -6.65
CA GLN A 156 26.47 12.65 -5.78
C GLN A 156 27.44 13.81 -5.60
N VAL A 157 27.91 13.99 -4.37
CA VAL A 157 29.00 14.90 -3.98
C VAL A 157 30.12 14.06 -3.37
N ASN A 158 31.35 14.23 -3.84
CA ASN A 158 32.50 13.43 -3.37
C ASN A 158 33.17 14.00 -2.12
N ASP A 159 33.09 15.32 -1.93
CA ASP A 159 33.84 16.05 -0.91
C ASP A 159 32.92 16.79 0.06
N ALA A 160 31.84 16.12 0.49
CA ALA A 160 30.96 16.64 1.53
C ALA A 160 31.62 16.51 2.91
N LYS A 161 31.30 17.42 3.83
CA LYS A 161 31.70 17.31 5.24
C LYS A 161 30.53 16.75 6.05
N LEU A 162 30.79 15.71 6.83
CA LEU A 162 29.88 15.19 7.84
C LEU A 162 30.39 15.60 9.23
N THR A 163 29.55 16.28 9.99
CA THR A 163 29.68 16.42 11.44
C THR A 163 28.69 15.47 12.09
N PHE A 164 29.20 14.45 12.77
CA PHE A 164 28.43 13.44 13.51
C PHE A 164 28.42 13.80 15.00
N GLU A 165 27.21 13.95 15.57
CA GLU A 165 27.02 14.29 16.98
C GLU A 165 26.25 13.15 17.68
N LEU A 166 26.82 12.62 18.76
CA LEU A 166 26.24 11.57 19.59
C LEU A 166 26.56 11.83 21.07
N ASP A 167 25.53 11.98 21.91
CA ASP A 167 25.66 12.30 23.34
C ASP A 167 26.58 13.50 23.64
N GLY A 168 26.50 14.55 22.81
CA GLY A 168 27.35 15.74 22.93
C GLY A 168 28.78 15.55 22.44
N ASN A 169 29.20 14.33 22.08
CA ASN A 169 30.46 14.09 21.40
C ASN A 169 30.31 14.41 19.92
N VAL A 170 31.28 15.15 19.37
CA VAL A 170 31.29 15.58 17.98
C VAL A 170 32.51 15.01 17.26
N SER A 171 32.29 14.40 16.10
CA SER A 171 33.34 13.96 15.18
C SER A 171 33.07 14.44 13.76
N GLU A 172 34.14 14.69 13.01
CA GLU A 172 34.05 15.21 11.64
C GLU A 172 34.71 14.26 10.64
N TYR A 173 34.09 14.14 9.47
CA TYR A 173 34.54 13.26 8.39
C TYR A 173 34.37 13.93 7.03
N SER A 174 35.30 13.68 6.12
CA SER A 174 35.07 13.86 4.68
C SER A 174 34.34 12.63 4.16
N VAL A 175 33.23 12.85 3.45
CA VAL A 175 32.33 11.80 2.98
C VAL A 175 31.89 12.04 1.54
N LYS A 176 31.67 10.94 0.83
CA LYS A 176 30.83 10.94 -0.37
C LYS A 176 29.38 10.87 0.08
N PHE A 177 28.58 11.84 -0.37
CA PHE A 177 27.16 11.97 -0.11
C PHE A 177 26.37 11.80 -1.41
N SER A 178 25.33 10.99 -1.42
CA SER A 178 24.52 10.78 -2.63
C SER A 178 23.07 10.48 -2.29
N LEU A 179 22.18 10.58 -3.28
CA LEU A 179 20.82 10.06 -3.15
C LEU A 179 20.84 8.53 -2.96
N GLY A 180 19.82 8.04 -2.26
CA GLY A 180 19.62 6.62 -1.93
C GLY A 180 18.29 6.08 -2.46
N GLY A 181 18.21 4.75 -2.58
CA GLY A 181 17.04 4.05 -3.10
C GLY A 181 16.93 4.05 -4.63
N LYS A 182 15.86 3.43 -5.13
CA LYS A 182 15.48 3.31 -6.55
C LYS A 182 14.05 3.81 -6.71
N GLY A 183 13.06 2.98 -6.39
CA GLY A 183 11.63 3.38 -6.43
C GLY A 183 11.26 4.48 -5.44
N THR A 184 11.90 4.51 -4.26
CA THR A 184 11.60 5.49 -3.21
C THR A 184 11.99 6.93 -3.56
N ARG A 185 12.72 7.16 -4.66
CA ARG A 185 13.06 8.53 -5.10
C ARG A 185 11.86 9.29 -5.64
N LYS A 186 10.74 8.61 -5.92
CA LYS A 186 9.47 9.20 -6.36
C LYS A 186 8.72 9.97 -5.26
N PHE A 187 9.03 9.68 -4.00
CA PHE A 187 8.35 10.30 -2.88
C PHE A 187 8.87 11.72 -2.61
N GLY A 188 8.10 12.50 -1.87
CA GLY A 188 8.47 13.85 -1.43
C GLY A 188 9.68 13.87 -0.51
N LYS A 189 9.92 12.83 0.31
CA LYS A 189 11.12 12.74 1.18
C LYS A 189 12.17 11.81 0.59
N GLN A 190 13.37 12.35 0.35
CA GLN A 190 14.49 11.60 -0.25
C GLN A 190 15.30 10.86 0.81
N GLY A 191 15.81 9.67 0.45
CA GLY A 191 16.82 8.94 1.22
C GLY A 191 18.24 9.22 0.73
N TYR A 192 19.24 8.95 1.57
CA TYR A 192 20.63 9.33 1.31
C TYR A 192 21.61 8.19 1.63
N ASN A 193 22.71 8.13 0.89
CA ASN A 193 23.86 7.29 1.17
C ASN A 193 25.05 8.15 1.62
N ILE A 194 25.68 7.75 2.71
CA ILE A 194 26.87 8.41 3.27
C ILE A 194 28.00 7.39 3.26
N LYS A 195 29.05 7.65 2.49
CA LYS A 195 30.25 6.81 2.40
C LYS A 195 31.46 7.57 2.93
N LEU A 196 32.04 7.09 4.01
CA LEU A 196 33.22 7.65 4.64
C LEU A 196 34.47 7.40 3.78
N GLY A 197 35.45 8.30 3.89
CA GLY A 197 36.77 8.14 3.25
C GLY A 197 37.48 6.84 3.65
N LYS A 198 38.42 6.35 2.83
CA LYS A 198 39.03 5.01 2.96
C LYS A 198 39.60 4.69 4.36
N LYS A 199 40.19 5.69 5.02
CA LYS A 199 40.83 5.57 6.34
C LYS A 199 39.90 5.89 7.52
N ALA A 200 38.72 6.44 7.25
CA ALA A 200 37.77 6.79 8.28
C ALA A 200 36.93 5.56 8.70
N ASP A 201 36.48 5.60 9.94
CA ASP A 201 35.63 4.59 10.55
C ASP A 201 34.67 5.31 11.52
N LEU A 202 33.38 5.03 11.36
CA LEU A 202 32.33 5.51 12.26
C LEU A 202 31.82 4.29 13.04
N PHE A 203 32.50 4.00 14.15
CA PHE A 203 32.18 2.90 15.07
C PHE A 203 31.98 1.55 14.36
N GLY A 204 32.94 1.18 13.51
CA GLY A 204 32.96 -0.07 12.74
C GLY A 204 32.23 0.00 11.39
N ARG A 205 31.81 1.19 10.94
CA ARG A 205 31.10 1.37 9.67
C ARG A 205 31.72 2.45 8.78
N LYS A 206 31.72 2.15 7.49
CA LYS A 206 32.19 3.05 6.42
C LYS A 206 31.10 3.52 5.48
N GLN A 207 29.96 2.85 5.47
CA GLN A 207 28.83 3.23 4.65
C GLN A 207 27.56 3.13 5.47
N ILE A 208 26.80 4.21 5.47
CA ILE A 208 25.54 4.36 6.20
C ILE A 208 24.46 4.77 5.19
N ARG A 209 23.28 4.21 5.32
CA ARG A 209 22.10 4.59 4.55
C ARG A 209 21.11 5.29 5.48
N LEU A 210 20.65 6.47 5.09
CA LEU A 210 19.55 7.16 5.75
C LEU A 210 18.30 6.99 4.90
N ARG A 211 17.34 6.20 5.40
CA ARG A 211 16.11 5.84 4.69
C ARG A 211 14.97 6.71 5.22
N ALA A 212 14.21 7.28 4.29
CA ALA A 212 13.06 8.14 4.62
C ALA A 212 11.85 7.33 5.14
N ASP A 213 11.81 6.03 4.82
CA ASP A 213 10.85 5.02 5.28
C ASP A 213 9.37 5.45 5.24
N LEU A 214 9.00 6.20 4.19
CA LEU A 214 7.66 6.77 4.05
C LEU A 214 6.55 5.73 3.88
N MET A 215 6.88 4.55 3.35
CA MET A 215 5.93 3.45 3.20
C MET A 215 5.48 2.87 4.54
N ASP A 216 6.23 3.11 5.63
CA ASP A 216 5.92 2.60 6.96
C ASP A 216 5.28 3.70 7.84
N PRO A 217 3.95 3.73 8.00
CA PRO A 217 3.28 4.67 8.90
C PRO A 217 3.71 4.50 10.36
N SER A 218 4.26 3.34 10.75
CA SER A 218 4.77 3.11 12.10
C SER A 218 6.23 3.52 12.30
N PHE A 219 7.05 3.60 11.24
CA PHE A 219 8.50 3.81 11.32
C PHE A 219 9.27 2.76 12.16
N LEU A 220 8.67 1.59 12.43
CA LEU A 220 9.19 0.53 13.29
C LEU A 220 9.51 -0.77 12.52
N ARG A 221 8.96 -0.99 11.32
CA ARG A 221 8.99 -2.30 10.65
C ARG A 221 10.40 -2.77 10.30
N ASP A 222 11.21 -1.90 9.68
CA ASP A 222 12.60 -2.23 9.33
C ASP A 222 13.41 -2.50 10.60
N LYS A 223 13.25 -1.66 11.65
CA LYS A 223 13.93 -1.82 12.95
C LYS A 223 13.56 -3.09 13.68
N LEU A 224 12.27 -3.37 13.86
CA LEU A 224 11.78 -4.57 14.53
C LEU A 224 12.21 -5.84 13.79
N SER A 225 12.17 -5.82 12.46
CA SER A 225 12.60 -6.95 11.65
C SER A 225 14.09 -7.22 11.81
N TYR A 226 14.95 -6.21 11.74
CA TYR A 226 16.38 -6.40 12.04
C TYR A 226 16.61 -6.83 13.49
N ASP A 227 15.85 -6.32 14.45
CA ASP A 227 15.97 -6.73 15.86
C ASP A 227 15.69 -8.22 16.03
N VAL A 228 14.59 -8.71 15.46
CA VAL A 228 14.24 -10.14 15.41
C VAL A 228 15.37 -10.94 14.79
N CYS A 229 15.85 -10.53 13.61
CA CYS A 229 16.89 -11.24 12.88
C CYS A 229 18.24 -11.27 13.63
N ASN A 230 18.65 -10.15 14.26
CA ASN A 230 19.89 -10.06 15.02
C ASN A 230 19.83 -10.91 16.31
N VAL A 231 18.68 -10.97 17.02
CA VAL A 231 18.50 -11.86 18.18
C VAL A 231 18.60 -13.34 17.77
N LEU A 232 18.16 -13.67 16.56
CA LEU A 232 18.26 -15.01 15.98
C LEU A 232 19.66 -15.33 15.44
N ASP A 233 20.61 -14.40 15.52
CA ASP A 233 21.96 -14.48 14.98
C ASP A 233 21.99 -14.76 13.45
N LEU A 234 20.97 -14.27 12.74
CA LEU A 234 20.93 -14.34 11.28
C LEU A 234 21.89 -13.33 10.66
N PRO A 235 22.54 -13.63 9.52
CA PRO A 235 23.47 -12.71 8.87
C PRO A 235 22.69 -11.57 8.18
N THR A 236 22.38 -10.54 8.96
CA THR A 236 21.53 -9.42 8.56
C THR A 236 22.16 -8.08 8.90
N LEU A 237 21.57 -7.02 8.36
CA LEU A 237 21.95 -5.65 8.70
C LEU A 237 21.43 -5.28 10.10
N SER A 238 21.88 -4.12 10.57
CA SER A 238 21.31 -3.45 11.73
C SER A 238 20.71 -2.13 11.28
N SER A 239 19.67 -1.68 11.99
CA SER A 239 19.15 -0.33 11.86
C SER A 239 18.97 0.33 13.21
N ASN A 240 18.95 1.65 13.19
CA ASN A 240 18.56 2.53 14.26
C ASN A 240 18.03 3.82 13.61
N TYR A 241 18.07 4.95 14.29
CA TYR A 241 17.53 6.19 13.78
C TYR A 241 18.57 7.31 13.76
N ALA A 242 18.29 8.38 13.01
CA ALA A 242 19.15 9.55 12.93
C ALA A 242 18.33 10.79 12.58
N GLU A 243 18.79 11.94 13.07
CA GLU A 243 18.39 13.24 12.55
C GLU A 243 19.37 13.68 11.45
N LEU A 244 18.83 14.22 10.36
CA LEU A 244 19.63 14.73 9.26
C LEU A 244 19.51 16.26 9.17
N TYR A 245 20.64 16.91 8.98
CA TYR A 245 20.72 18.31 8.60
C TYR A 245 21.58 18.44 7.35
N ILE A 246 21.18 19.28 6.40
CA ILE A 246 21.98 19.63 5.22
C ILE A 246 22.13 21.15 5.18
N ASN A 247 23.37 21.64 5.20
CA ASN A 247 23.69 23.08 5.27
C ASN A 247 22.94 23.80 6.41
N GLY A 248 22.86 23.14 7.57
CA GLY A 248 22.18 23.65 8.76
C GLY A 248 20.65 23.51 8.75
N LYS A 249 20.02 23.20 7.61
CA LYS A 249 18.57 22.97 7.54
C LYS A 249 18.23 21.56 8.03
N TYR A 250 17.25 21.46 8.93
CA TYR A 250 16.71 20.18 9.38
C TYR A 250 15.94 19.49 8.24
N MET A 251 16.38 18.27 7.91
CA MET A 251 15.80 17.44 6.87
C MET A 251 14.85 16.37 7.43
N GLY A 252 14.67 16.32 8.74
CA GLY A 252 13.77 15.37 9.38
C GLY A 252 14.48 14.16 9.98
N PHE A 253 13.64 13.20 10.34
CA PHE A 253 14.00 11.97 11.03
C PHE A 253 14.09 10.80 10.04
N TYR A 254 15.12 9.96 10.18
CA TYR A 254 15.47 8.91 9.23
C TYR A 254 15.74 7.59 9.93
N VAL A 255 15.44 6.48 9.27
CA VAL A 255 15.99 5.17 9.64
C VAL A 255 17.44 5.13 9.17
N MET A 256 18.37 5.04 10.12
CA MET A 256 19.78 4.81 9.89
C MET A 256 20.02 3.31 9.73
N ARG A 257 20.50 2.87 8.57
CA ARG A 257 20.75 1.47 8.27
C ARG A 257 22.17 1.22 7.82
N ASP A 258 22.64 0.03 8.17
CA ASP A 258 23.86 -0.57 7.67
C ASP A 258 23.79 -0.87 6.15
N ALA A 259 24.88 -1.37 5.58
CA ALA A 259 24.92 -1.87 4.21
C ALA A 259 25.84 -3.09 4.10
N PHE A 260 25.41 -4.09 3.32
CA PHE A 260 26.28 -5.20 2.94
C PHE A 260 27.41 -4.65 2.07
N LYS A 261 28.58 -4.50 2.70
CA LYS A 261 29.84 -4.05 2.14
C LYS A 261 30.98 -4.69 2.91
N THR A 262 32.20 -4.55 2.40
CA THR A 262 33.41 -5.16 2.99
C THR A 262 33.57 -4.88 4.49
N SER A 263 33.18 -3.70 5.00
CA SER A 263 33.23 -3.42 6.44
C SER A 263 32.28 -4.29 7.27
N TRP A 264 31.08 -4.57 6.75
CA TRP A 264 30.11 -5.45 7.41
C TRP A 264 30.58 -6.90 7.36
N ILE A 265 31.04 -7.35 6.18
CA ILE A 265 31.57 -8.71 5.98
C ILE A 265 32.78 -8.96 6.89
N LYS A 266 33.70 -8.00 6.99
CA LYS A 266 34.84 -8.06 7.90
C LYS A 266 34.42 -8.28 9.35
N GLN A 267 33.41 -7.53 9.82
CA GLN A 267 32.94 -7.66 11.18
C GLN A 267 32.31 -9.04 11.42
N ARG A 268 31.46 -9.49 10.49
CA ARG A 268 30.65 -10.70 10.68
C ARG A 268 31.44 -11.98 10.45
N PHE A 269 32.30 -12.01 9.44
CA PHE A 269 32.97 -13.21 8.95
C PHE A 269 34.51 -13.15 9.06
N GLY A 270 35.07 -12.02 9.48
CA GLY A 270 36.52 -11.83 9.55
C GLY A 270 37.21 -11.64 8.18
N ASP A 271 36.42 -11.50 7.10
CA ASP A 271 36.92 -11.32 5.73
C ASP A 271 37.03 -9.82 5.38
N ASP A 272 38.27 -9.31 5.37
CA ASP A 272 38.60 -7.88 5.30
C ASP A 272 38.73 -7.31 3.88
N SER A 273 38.71 -8.16 2.87
CA SER A 273 39.05 -7.80 1.49
C SER A 273 38.17 -8.51 0.46
N THR A 274 37.02 -9.05 0.89
CA THR A 274 36.12 -9.78 0.01
C THR A 274 35.74 -9.01 -1.24
N LYS A 275 35.70 -9.74 -2.36
CA LYS A 275 35.10 -9.33 -3.63
C LYS A 275 33.92 -10.20 -4.03
N TYR A 276 33.49 -11.10 -3.14
CA TYR A 276 32.52 -12.14 -3.46
C TYR A 276 31.15 -11.85 -2.87
N LEU A 277 30.69 -10.61 -3.05
CA LEU A 277 29.39 -10.15 -2.61
C LEU A 277 28.56 -9.83 -3.86
N TYR A 278 27.33 -10.34 -3.89
CA TYR A 278 26.49 -10.33 -5.08
C TYR A 278 25.13 -9.70 -4.77
N THR A 279 24.79 -8.60 -5.45
CA THR A 279 23.44 -8.01 -5.39
C THR A 279 22.51 -8.78 -6.32
N CYS A 280 21.31 -9.11 -5.86
CA CYS A 280 20.28 -9.76 -6.68
C CYS A 280 19.16 -8.79 -7.09
N ASP A 281 18.73 -8.86 -8.35
CA ASP A 281 17.59 -8.13 -8.93
C ASP A 281 16.96 -9.04 -10.02
N ARG A 282 15.65 -8.92 -10.22
CA ARG A 282 14.92 -9.65 -11.28
C ARG A 282 15.48 -9.34 -12.66
N SER A 283 16.12 -8.18 -12.85
CA SER A 283 16.73 -7.80 -14.13
C SER A 283 18.08 -8.45 -14.42
N TYR A 284 18.67 -9.17 -13.48
CA TYR A 284 20.05 -9.69 -13.61
C TYR A 284 20.15 -11.09 -14.20
N GLY A 285 19.03 -11.74 -14.51
CA GLY A 285 19.03 -13.04 -15.16
C GLY A 285 17.66 -13.69 -15.18
N SER A 286 17.60 -14.90 -15.74
CA SER A 286 16.42 -15.74 -15.83
C SER A 286 16.53 -17.05 -15.02
N SER A 287 17.52 -17.17 -14.13
CA SER A 287 17.70 -18.36 -13.30
C SER A 287 16.51 -18.57 -12.36
N SER A 288 16.11 -19.84 -12.21
CA SER A 288 15.10 -20.25 -11.23
C SER A 288 15.61 -20.31 -9.77
N PHE A 289 16.90 -20.04 -9.55
CA PHE A 289 17.52 -20.10 -8.24
C PHE A 289 17.82 -18.71 -7.69
N PHE A 290 18.74 -17.98 -8.34
CA PHE A 290 19.22 -16.67 -7.93
C PHE A 290 19.67 -15.86 -9.14
N ASN A 291 19.23 -14.61 -9.25
CA ASN A 291 19.59 -13.69 -10.32
C ASN A 291 20.38 -12.52 -9.74
N CYS A 292 21.70 -12.67 -9.75
CA CYS A 292 22.60 -11.78 -9.06
C CYS A 292 23.80 -11.39 -9.93
N ILE A 293 24.39 -10.24 -9.64
CA ILE A 293 25.65 -9.79 -10.22
C ILE A 293 26.62 -9.45 -9.10
N ASN A 294 27.92 -9.55 -9.39
CA ASN A 294 28.95 -9.13 -8.45
C ASN A 294 28.89 -7.61 -8.19
N ASP A 295 29.01 -7.23 -6.92
CA ASP A 295 29.11 -5.83 -6.51
C ASP A 295 30.39 -5.16 -7.00
N ASP A 296 31.46 -5.93 -7.20
CA ASP A 296 32.69 -5.49 -7.85
C ASP A 296 32.50 -5.49 -9.37
N GLU A 297 32.46 -4.30 -9.96
CA GLU A 297 32.18 -4.10 -11.39
C GLU A 297 33.24 -4.76 -12.27
N ASP A 298 34.48 -4.84 -11.78
CA ASP A 298 35.62 -5.43 -12.51
C ASP A 298 35.47 -6.96 -12.69
N LEU A 299 34.63 -7.61 -11.87
CA LEU A 299 34.41 -9.07 -11.91
C LEU A 299 33.17 -9.49 -12.70
N ARG A 300 32.24 -8.56 -13.01
CA ARG A 300 30.92 -8.89 -13.58
C ARG A 300 30.99 -9.65 -14.90
N GLU A 301 31.92 -9.30 -15.79
CA GLU A 301 31.99 -9.89 -17.13
C GLU A 301 32.54 -11.33 -17.13
N ASN A 302 33.32 -11.71 -16.12
CA ASN A 302 34.05 -13.00 -16.06
C ASN A 302 33.84 -13.73 -14.72
N ASP A 303 32.66 -13.60 -14.11
CA ASP A 303 32.38 -14.21 -12.81
C ASP A 303 32.18 -15.73 -12.93
N THR A 304 33.29 -16.48 -12.89
CA THR A 304 33.29 -17.94 -12.98
C THR A 304 32.67 -18.59 -11.76
N ASP A 305 32.90 -18.04 -10.57
CA ASP A 305 32.40 -18.60 -9.30
C ASP A 305 30.87 -18.63 -9.26
N PHE A 306 30.22 -17.54 -9.66
CA PHE A 306 28.76 -17.49 -9.69
C PHE A 306 28.17 -18.39 -10.77
N LYS A 307 28.84 -18.51 -11.93
CA LYS A 307 28.41 -19.43 -12.99
C LYS A 307 28.50 -20.89 -12.53
N GLU A 308 29.61 -21.30 -11.93
CA GLU A 308 29.80 -22.64 -11.38
C GLU A 308 28.80 -22.94 -10.26
N PHE A 309 28.47 -21.95 -9.42
CA PHE A 309 27.42 -22.06 -8.42
C PHE A 309 26.04 -22.35 -9.03
N GLN A 310 25.65 -21.62 -10.07
CA GLN A 310 24.38 -21.84 -10.77
C GLN A 310 24.33 -23.22 -11.43
N ASP A 311 25.41 -23.63 -12.10
CA ASP A 311 25.52 -24.94 -12.74
C ASP A 311 25.46 -26.07 -11.70
N ARG A 312 26.12 -25.90 -10.54
CA ARG A 312 26.06 -26.89 -9.45
C ARG A 312 24.66 -26.96 -8.83
N LEU A 313 24.00 -25.82 -8.60
CA LEU A 313 22.61 -25.78 -8.13
C LEU A 313 21.66 -26.52 -9.08
N ALA A 314 21.79 -26.29 -10.38
CA ALA A 314 20.94 -26.92 -11.39
C ALA A 314 21.08 -28.45 -11.44
N ASN A 315 22.26 -28.98 -11.08
CA ASN A 315 22.55 -30.42 -11.06
C ASN A 315 22.31 -31.08 -9.68
N THR A 316 22.10 -30.28 -8.62
CA THR A 316 21.91 -30.79 -7.26
C THR A 316 20.50 -31.32 -7.07
N THR A 317 20.35 -32.55 -6.57
CA THR A 317 19.04 -33.17 -6.35
C THR A 317 18.78 -33.56 -4.90
N THR A 318 19.82 -33.58 -4.07
CA THR A 318 19.72 -33.98 -2.66
C THR A 318 20.12 -32.86 -1.71
N VAL A 319 19.63 -32.94 -0.46
CA VAL A 319 19.97 -31.96 0.59
C VAL A 319 21.44 -32.05 1.00
N ASP A 320 22.03 -33.24 0.98
CA ASP A 320 23.41 -33.43 1.42
C ASP A 320 24.41 -32.85 0.43
N GLU A 321 24.19 -33.05 -0.88
CA GLU A 321 24.94 -32.36 -1.95
C GLU A 321 24.83 -30.83 -1.81
N LEU A 322 23.62 -30.32 -1.55
CA LEU A 322 23.39 -28.88 -1.40
C LEU A 322 24.18 -28.28 -0.21
N LYS A 323 24.25 -29.00 0.91
CA LYS A 323 24.97 -28.57 2.12
C LYS A 323 26.48 -28.44 1.95
N GLU A 324 27.05 -29.07 0.93
CA GLU A 324 28.49 -29.00 0.66
C GLU A 324 28.92 -27.59 0.24
N PHE A 325 28.02 -26.80 -0.37
CA PHE A 325 28.37 -25.50 -0.96
C PHE A 325 27.37 -24.38 -0.71
N PHE A 326 26.23 -24.67 -0.09
CA PHE A 326 25.20 -23.69 0.23
C PHE A 326 24.79 -23.77 1.70
N ASP A 327 24.62 -22.62 2.35
CA ASP A 327 24.17 -22.54 3.73
C ASP A 327 22.65 -22.78 3.85
N VAL A 328 22.30 -24.07 3.84
CA VAL A 328 20.93 -24.58 3.97
C VAL A 328 20.29 -24.17 5.29
N GLU A 329 21.06 -24.06 6.37
CA GLU A 329 20.53 -23.72 7.69
C GLU A 329 20.05 -22.28 7.72
N THR A 330 20.91 -21.34 7.32
CA THR A 330 20.56 -19.93 7.18
C THR A 330 19.39 -19.74 6.23
N PHE A 331 19.40 -20.39 5.06
CA PHE A 331 18.31 -20.30 4.09
C PHE A 331 16.97 -20.79 4.67
N THR A 332 16.96 -21.92 5.36
CA THR A 332 15.73 -22.50 5.94
C THR A 332 15.18 -21.60 7.05
N LYS A 333 16.06 -21.08 7.91
CA LYS A 333 15.68 -20.15 8.98
C LYS A 333 15.15 -18.83 8.41
N TRP A 334 15.70 -18.35 7.28
CA TRP A 334 15.15 -17.20 6.57
C TRP A 334 13.70 -17.41 6.12
N GLN A 335 13.35 -18.59 5.60
CA GLN A 335 11.96 -18.84 5.19
C GLN A 335 11.01 -18.81 6.40
N VAL A 336 11.43 -19.34 7.54
CA VAL A 336 10.63 -19.29 8.79
C VAL A 336 10.45 -17.85 9.28
N VAL A 337 11.52 -17.04 9.26
CA VAL A 337 11.43 -15.63 9.67
C VAL A 337 10.57 -14.83 8.70
N LYS A 338 10.71 -15.03 7.39
CA LYS A 338 9.84 -14.39 6.38
C LYS A 338 8.37 -14.71 6.63
N TYR A 339 8.05 -15.96 6.92
CA TYR A 339 6.70 -16.40 7.25
C TYR A 339 6.12 -15.69 8.49
N LEU A 340 6.89 -15.60 9.58
CA LEU A 340 6.44 -14.96 10.82
C LEU A 340 6.36 -13.43 10.70
N LEU A 341 7.32 -12.80 10.01
CA LEU A 341 7.31 -11.35 9.80
C LEU A 341 6.35 -10.92 8.68
N GLY A 342 5.87 -11.83 7.83
CA GLY A 342 5.13 -11.44 6.62
C GLY A 342 5.98 -10.69 5.61
N ALA A 343 7.26 -11.05 5.50
CA ALA A 343 8.25 -10.39 4.65
C ALA A 343 8.15 -10.83 3.18
N TRP A 344 7.04 -10.49 2.54
CA TRP A 344 6.69 -10.95 1.19
C TRP A 344 7.58 -10.38 0.08
N ASP A 345 8.19 -9.21 0.31
CA ASP A 345 9.04 -8.53 -0.68
C ASP A 345 10.47 -9.11 -0.76
N HIS A 346 10.77 -10.13 0.04
CA HIS A 346 12.05 -10.85 0.05
C HIS A 346 12.03 -12.06 -0.88
N VAL A 347 11.93 -11.81 -2.17
CA VAL A 347 11.78 -12.88 -3.17
C VAL A 347 13.10 -13.60 -3.37
N ASN A 348 13.15 -14.89 -3.00
CA ASN A 348 14.38 -15.68 -2.91
C ASN A 348 15.28 -15.59 -4.16
N TYR A 349 14.68 -15.61 -5.36
CA TYR A 349 15.44 -15.66 -6.60
C TYR A 349 15.96 -14.31 -7.09
N ALA A 350 15.55 -13.17 -6.50
CA ALA A 350 15.79 -11.89 -7.16
C ALA A 350 15.55 -10.59 -6.37
N HIS A 351 14.96 -10.56 -5.17
CA HIS A 351 14.63 -9.27 -4.54
C HIS A 351 14.97 -9.24 -3.06
N ASN A 352 15.51 -8.11 -2.59
CA ASN A 352 15.87 -7.87 -1.19
C ASN A 352 16.83 -8.95 -0.60
N ILE A 353 17.66 -9.51 -1.48
CA ILE A 353 18.64 -10.55 -1.16
C ILE A 353 20.01 -10.20 -1.76
N TYR A 354 21.05 -10.51 -1.00
CA TYR A 354 22.43 -10.63 -1.43
C TYR A 354 22.88 -12.08 -1.31
N LEU A 355 23.85 -12.48 -2.12
CA LEU A 355 24.62 -13.70 -1.90
C LEU A 355 26.06 -13.32 -1.52
N TYR A 356 26.63 -14.07 -0.59
CA TYR A 356 28.02 -13.98 -0.21
C TYR A 356 28.68 -15.35 -0.35
N LEU A 357 29.76 -15.45 -1.11
CA LEU A 357 30.59 -16.64 -1.14
C LEU A 357 31.67 -16.52 -0.05
N TYR A 358 31.49 -17.33 0.99
CA TYR A 358 32.39 -17.42 2.12
C TYR A 358 33.46 -18.49 1.85
N HIS A 359 34.72 -18.07 1.86
CA HIS A 359 35.88 -18.95 1.76
C HIS A 359 36.43 -19.25 3.17
N ASP A 360 36.12 -20.43 3.70
CA ASP A 360 36.60 -20.84 5.02
C ASP A 360 38.09 -21.24 4.95
N LYS A 361 38.96 -20.33 5.38
CA LYS A 361 40.42 -20.54 5.38
C LYS A 361 40.88 -21.63 6.36
N THR A 362 40.01 -22.09 7.27
CA THR A 362 40.38 -23.09 8.29
C THR A 362 40.24 -24.52 7.79
N ASN A 363 39.24 -24.80 6.95
CA ASN A 363 38.98 -26.13 6.40
C ASN A 363 39.03 -26.18 4.86
N GLY A 364 39.17 -25.02 4.19
CA GLY A 364 39.26 -24.90 2.74
C GLY A 364 37.92 -25.04 2.00
N ASN A 365 36.79 -25.01 2.72
CA ASN A 365 35.47 -25.15 2.11
C ASN A 365 34.87 -23.80 1.75
N ASP A 366 34.17 -23.79 0.61
CA ASP A 366 33.46 -22.63 0.10
C ASP A 366 31.95 -22.79 0.31
N LYS A 367 31.30 -21.75 0.83
CA LYS A 367 29.86 -21.75 1.06
C LYS A 367 29.18 -20.46 0.62
N TRP A 368 28.11 -20.61 -0.14
CA TRP A 368 27.20 -19.53 -0.51
C TRP A 368 26.18 -19.28 0.59
N ILE A 369 26.13 -18.04 1.08
CA ILE A 369 25.29 -17.61 2.20
C ILE A 369 24.30 -16.55 1.70
N PRO A 370 22.98 -16.78 1.85
CA PRO A 370 21.96 -15.76 1.54
C PRO A 370 21.84 -14.73 2.67
N LEU A 371 21.82 -13.46 2.28
CA LEU A 371 21.78 -12.29 3.15
C LEU A 371 20.55 -11.43 2.82
N LEU A 372 19.64 -11.20 3.76
CA LEU A 372 18.40 -10.42 3.53
C LEU A 372 18.49 -8.98 4.06
N TYR A 373 17.83 -8.03 3.38
CA TYR A 373 17.77 -6.61 3.72
C TYR A 373 16.51 -5.92 3.18
N ASP A 374 16.20 -4.70 3.63
CA ASP A 374 15.00 -3.91 3.26
C ASP A 374 13.70 -4.55 3.77
N PHE A 375 13.49 -4.49 5.09
CA PHE A 375 12.34 -5.09 5.80
C PHE A 375 11.23 -4.06 6.14
N ASP A 376 11.11 -3.00 5.35
CA ASP A 376 10.03 -2.02 5.44
C ASP A 376 8.65 -2.65 5.13
N ASN A 377 8.60 -3.60 4.19
CA ASN A 377 7.39 -4.36 3.84
C ASN A 377 7.21 -5.63 4.69
N THR A 378 7.04 -5.44 6.00
CA THR A 378 6.82 -6.52 6.99
C THR A 378 5.64 -6.20 7.91
N PHE A 379 5.33 -7.12 8.84
CA PHE A 379 4.23 -7.03 9.80
C PHE A 379 2.89 -6.67 9.13
N GLY A 380 2.56 -7.41 8.06
CA GLY A 380 1.28 -7.29 7.35
C GLY A 380 1.12 -6.03 6.50
N ALA A 381 2.22 -5.40 6.08
CA ALA A 381 2.16 -4.24 5.20
C ALA A 381 1.93 -4.61 3.72
N TYR A 382 0.96 -3.92 3.11
CA TYR A 382 0.57 -3.90 1.70
C TYR A 382 -0.01 -5.21 1.14
N PHE A 383 0.82 -6.22 0.89
CA PHE A 383 0.39 -7.40 0.10
C PHE A 383 0.15 -8.65 0.95
N SER A 384 0.85 -8.81 2.08
CA SER A 384 0.71 -9.99 2.95
C SER A 384 -0.08 -9.68 4.22
N TYR A 385 -1.25 -9.05 4.09
CA TYR A 385 -2.09 -8.64 5.22
C TYR A 385 -2.90 -9.80 5.84
N ILE A 386 -2.84 -11.01 5.27
CA ILE A 386 -3.60 -12.17 5.72
C ILE A 386 -2.80 -12.93 6.78
N THR A 387 -3.22 -12.83 8.05
CA THR A 387 -2.52 -13.40 9.22
C THR A 387 -2.70 -14.91 9.38
N ASP A 388 -3.70 -15.49 8.70
CA ASP A 388 -4.15 -16.87 8.88
C ASP A 388 -3.79 -17.81 7.71
N LEU A 389 -2.62 -17.60 7.11
CA LEU A 389 -2.03 -18.51 6.12
C LEU A 389 -1.07 -19.50 6.77
N SER A 390 -1.15 -20.79 6.39
CA SER A 390 -0.12 -21.78 6.73
C SER A 390 1.25 -21.40 6.15
N PHE A 391 2.32 -22.09 6.55
CA PHE A 391 3.64 -21.82 5.99
C PHE A 391 3.63 -22.04 4.47
N ASN A 392 3.03 -23.15 4.00
CA ASN A 392 2.94 -23.42 2.56
C ASN A 392 2.01 -22.44 1.83
N GLU A 393 0.86 -22.11 2.42
CA GLU A 393 -0.08 -21.13 1.85
C GLU A 393 0.55 -19.74 1.72
N TYR A 394 1.35 -19.31 2.70
CA TYR A 394 2.06 -18.03 2.66
C TYR A 394 3.00 -17.92 1.45
N PHE A 395 3.84 -18.91 1.21
CA PHE A 395 4.77 -18.90 0.07
C PHE A 395 4.05 -19.11 -1.27
N TYR A 396 2.94 -19.84 -1.28
CA TYR A 396 2.10 -19.96 -2.47
C TYR A 396 1.45 -18.61 -2.83
N TYR A 397 0.81 -17.96 -1.86
CA TYR A 397 0.13 -16.69 -2.04
C TYR A 397 1.07 -15.58 -2.52
N ASN A 398 2.29 -15.55 -2.00
CA ASN A 398 3.33 -14.58 -2.40
C ASN A 398 4.09 -15.00 -3.68
N GLN A 399 3.60 -16.00 -4.43
CA GLN A 399 4.20 -16.48 -5.67
C GLN A 399 5.69 -16.85 -5.51
N GLU A 400 6.03 -17.56 -4.44
CA GLU A 400 7.41 -18.00 -4.20
C GLU A 400 7.60 -19.51 -4.41
N LEU A 401 6.52 -20.30 -4.42
CA LEU A 401 6.57 -21.72 -4.78
C LEU A 401 6.53 -21.94 -6.31
N GLU A 402 5.70 -21.14 -6.98
CA GLU A 402 5.53 -21.10 -8.43
C GLU A 402 5.45 -19.64 -8.85
N TYR A 403 6.23 -19.25 -9.86
CA TYR A 403 6.34 -17.86 -10.30
C TYR A 403 6.64 -17.78 -11.79
N THR A 404 6.41 -16.59 -12.35
CA THR A 404 6.73 -16.31 -13.76
C THR A 404 7.87 -15.30 -13.83
N LEU A 405 8.91 -15.61 -14.59
CA LEU A 405 10.03 -14.71 -14.86
C LEU A 405 10.24 -14.65 -16.38
N HIS A 406 10.23 -13.44 -16.94
CA HIS A 406 10.33 -13.21 -18.39
C HIS A 406 9.35 -14.03 -19.26
N GLY A 407 8.13 -14.25 -18.77
CA GLY A 407 7.09 -15.01 -19.47
C GLY A 407 7.17 -16.53 -19.28
N GLU A 408 8.21 -17.03 -18.63
CA GLU A 408 8.39 -18.46 -18.36
C GLU A 408 7.99 -18.80 -16.93
N LYS A 409 7.30 -19.93 -16.76
CA LYS A 409 6.89 -20.42 -15.44
C LYS A 409 7.97 -21.28 -14.81
N TYR A 410 8.33 -20.93 -13.58
CA TYR A 410 9.30 -21.64 -12.77
C TYR A 410 8.64 -22.16 -11.50
N SER A 411 9.21 -23.24 -10.98
CA SER A 411 8.87 -23.74 -9.67
C SER A 411 10.13 -23.76 -8.82
N ASN A 412 10.01 -23.31 -7.58
CA ASN A 412 11.15 -23.07 -6.69
C ASN A 412 11.84 -24.38 -6.30
N GLN A 413 13.00 -24.62 -6.91
CA GLN A 413 13.73 -25.87 -6.76
C GLN A 413 14.34 -26.03 -5.36
N LEU A 414 14.74 -24.94 -4.70
CA LEU A 414 15.24 -25.00 -3.32
C LEU A 414 14.16 -25.48 -2.35
N PHE A 415 12.92 -25.00 -2.49
CA PHE A 415 11.79 -25.49 -1.69
C PHE A 415 11.53 -26.98 -1.94
N LYS A 416 11.72 -27.47 -3.17
CA LYS A 416 11.57 -28.90 -3.52
C LYS A 416 12.67 -29.76 -2.91
N ILE A 417 13.94 -29.40 -3.13
CA ILE A 417 15.12 -30.15 -2.63
C ILE A 417 15.05 -30.25 -1.10
N LEU A 418 14.80 -29.12 -0.43
CA LEU A 418 14.73 -29.04 1.03
C LEU A 418 13.38 -29.52 1.60
N LYS A 419 12.40 -29.80 0.74
CA LYS A 419 11.02 -30.18 1.12
C LYS A 419 10.42 -29.19 2.12
N LEU A 420 10.56 -27.89 1.88
CA LEU A 420 10.06 -26.84 2.78
C LEU A 420 8.53 -26.71 2.62
N ASN A 421 7.80 -27.21 3.61
CA ASN A 421 6.34 -27.16 3.66
C ASN A 421 5.85 -27.40 5.11
N ASP A 422 4.53 -27.33 5.31
CA ASP A 422 3.88 -27.52 6.62
C ASP A 422 4.17 -28.88 7.30
N LYS A 423 4.66 -29.88 6.59
CA LYS A 423 4.98 -31.22 7.14
C LYS A 423 6.45 -31.35 7.53
N ASN A 424 7.30 -30.40 7.14
CA ASN A 424 8.73 -30.45 7.41
C ASN A 424 9.01 -30.26 8.92
N LYS A 425 9.68 -31.24 9.54
CA LYS A 425 9.96 -31.23 10.99
C LYS A 425 10.90 -30.09 11.40
N ASP A 426 11.88 -29.76 10.57
CA ASP A 426 12.81 -28.66 10.84
C ASP A 426 12.11 -27.32 10.73
N VAL A 427 11.21 -27.13 9.76
CA VAL A 427 10.37 -25.93 9.66
C VAL A 427 9.54 -25.75 10.94
N LYS A 428 8.83 -26.78 11.41
CA LYS A 428 8.04 -26.70 12.65
C LYS A 428 8.91 -26.41 13.88
N ARG A 429 10.07 -27.07 13.98
CA ARG A 429 11.03 -26.85 15.07
C ARG A 429 11.52 -25.42 15.07
N LEU A 430 11.91 -24.88 13.92
CA LEU A 430 12.40 -23.51 13.76
C LEU A 430 11.30 -22.47 14.01
N ILE A 431 10.06 -22.70 13.54
CA ILE A 431 8.92 -21.83 13.88
C ILE A 431 8.79 -21.73 15.39
N ARG A 432 8.77 -22.87 16.09
CA ARG A 432 8.70 -22.90 17.56
C ARG A 432 9.88 -22.17 18.22
N GLU A 433 11.10 -22.42 17.75
CA GLU A 433 12.32 -21.80 18.29
C GLU A 433 12.26 -20.28 18.16
N VAL A 434 11.93 -19.76 16.96
CA VAL A 434 11.80 -18.33 16.72
C VAL A 434 10.70 -17.71 17.57
N MET A 435 9.54 -18.37 17.68
CA MET A 435 8.41 -17.89 18.47
C MET A 435 8.68 -17.87 19.98
N ILE A 436 9.49 -18.80 20.50
CA ILE A 436 9.90 -18.79 21.91
C ILE A 436 10.93 -17.69 22.13
N LYS A 437 11.95 -17.62 21.25
CA LYS A 437 13.11 -16.77 21.46
C LYS A 437 12.82 -15.29 21.26
N VAL A 438 12.08 -14.93 20.20
CA VAL A 438 11.90 -13.51 19.85
C VAL A 438 10.55 -13.17 19.23
N PHE A 439 9.93 -14.02 18.41
CA PHE A 439 8.56 -13.76 17.90
C PHE A 439 7.50 -14.16 18.94
N ASN A 440 7.70 -13.68 20.16
CA ASN A 440 6.87 -13.91 21.33
C ASN A 440 6.16 -12.60 21.67
N PRO A 441 4.82 -12.55 21.75
CA PRO A 441 4.12 -11.32 22.13
C PRO A 441 4.55 -10.75 23.49
N ASP A 442 4.95 -11.58 24.46
CA ASP A 442 5.48 -11.09 25.76
C ASP A 442 6.88 -10.44 25.64
N ILE A 443 7.56 -10.60 24.51
CA ILE A 443 8.87 -10.00 24.21
C ILE A 443 8.71 -8.84 23.22
N LEU A 444 7.98 -9.04 22.12
CA LEU A 444 7.88 -8.04 21.06
C LEU A 444 6.94 -6.89 21.40
N LEU A 445 5.83 -7.11 22.09
CA LEU A 445 4.92 -6.00 22.38
C LEU A 445 5.59 -4.97 23.31
N PRO A 446 6.30 -5.36 24.39
CA PRO A 446 7.12 -4.41 25.15
C PRO A 446 8.22 -3.74 24.32
N ARG A 447 8.81 -4.44 23.35
CA ARG A 447 9.79 -3.85 22.43
C ARG A 447 9.16 -2.78 21.54
N VAL A 448 7.97 -3.03 21.01
CA VAL A 448 7.18 -2.06 20.24
C VAL A 448 6.89 -0.83 21.10
N ASP A 449 6.44 -1.02 22.34
CA ASP A 449 6.15 0.09 23.26
C ASP A 449 7.39 0.92 23.59
N LYS A 450 8.52 0.26 23.89
CA LYS A 450 9.80 0.91 24.17
C LYS A 450 10.26 1.76 22.98
N LEU A 451 10.18 1.22 21.76
CA LEU A 451 10.51 1.95 20.54
C LEU A 451 9.53 3.09 20.28
N LYS A 452 8.22 2.85 20.34
CA LYS A 452 7.19 3.88 20.15
C LYS A 452 7.42 5.08 21.07
N ASN A 453 7.62 4.84 22.37
CA ASN A 453 7.86 5.89 23.35
C ASN A 453 9.18 6.64 23.11
N PHE A 454 10.23 5.93 22.69
CA PHE A 454 11.51 6.54 22.34
C PHE A 454 11.40 7.45 21.10
N LEU A 455 10.65 7.00 20.09
CA LEU A 455 10.52 7.70 18.81
C LEU A 455 9.49 8.82 18.83
N ASP A 456 8.59 8.82 19.81
CA ASP A 456 7.49 9.77 19.95
C ASP A 456 7.86 11.25 19.65
N PRO A 457 8.86 11.86 20.33
CA PRO A 457 9.19 13.27 20.09
C PRO A 457 9.74 13.51 18.67
N TYR A 458 10.47 12.54 18.12
CA TYR A 458 11.12 12.67 16.81
C TYR A 458 10.11 12.51 15.66
N ILE A 459 9.21 11.52 15.75
CA ILE A 459 8.15 11.32 14.76
C ILE A 459 7.17 12.48 14.79
N LYS A 460 6.85 12.99 15.99
CA LYS A 460 6.01 14.18 16.12
C LYS A 460 6.64 15.36 15.39
N LEU A 461 7.94 15.61 15.57
CA LEU A 461 8.64 16.67 14.85
C LEU A 461 8.67 16.42 13.33
N ASP A 462 8.93 15.18 12.89
CA ASP A 462 9.01 14.82 11.47
C ASP A 462 7.67 14.93 10.72
N ARG A 463 6.56 14.71 11.43
CA ARG A 463 5.19 14.64 10.87
C ARG A 463 4.31 15.84 11.24
N THR A 464 4.90 16.88 11.83
CA THR A 464 4.22 18.15 12.12
C THR A 464 4.72 19.22 11.16
N ARG A 465 3.79 19.97 10.56
CA ARG A 465 4.13 21.07 9.65
C ARG A 465 4.70 22.25 10.47
N ASP A 466 5.71 22.92 9.90
CA ASP A 466 6.22 24.18 10.43
C ASP A 466 5.23 25.35 10.21
N GLU A 467 5.63 26.55 10.63
CA GLU A 467 4.81 27.77 10.51
C GLU A 467 4.48 28.11 9.05
N GLU A 468 5.35 27.69 8.11
CA GLU A 468 5.18 27.81 6.66
C GLU A 468 4.37 26.65 6.05
N GLY A 469 3.86 25.73 6.86
CA GLY A 469 3.05 24.60 6.42
C GLY A 469 3.85 23.46 5.79
N LYS A 470 5.18 23.42 5.96
CA LYS A 470 6.06 22.42 5.36
C LYS A 470 6.46 21.34 6.35
N LEU A 471 6.64 20.12 5.84
CA LEU A 471 7.16 19.00 6.63
C LEU A 471 8.69 18.89 6.44
N PRO A 472 9.45 18.50 7.49
CA PRO A 472 10.89 18.31 7.40
C PRO A 472 11.30 17.38 6.25
N GLY A 473 12.26 17.85 5.44
CA GLY A 473 12.85 17.12 4.31
C GLY A 473 11.89 16.68 3.21
N ARG A 474 10.62 17.11 3.24
CA ARG A 474 9.63 16.79 2.21
C ARG A 474 9.56 17.91 1.18
N PHE A 475 9.61 17.50 -0.07
CA PHE A 475 9.49 18.35 -1.23
C PHE A 475 8.15 18.13 -1.91
N GLU A 476 7.60 19.19 -2.46
CA GLU A 476 6.40 19.09 -3.27
C GLU A 476 6.69 18.29 -4.53
N ARG A 477 5.78 17.38 -4.87
CA ARG A 477 5.87 16.50 -6.04
C ARG A 477 4.71 16.80 -6.98
N ALA A 478 4.93 16.55 -8.27
CA ALA A 478 3.85 16.61 -9.25
C ALA A 478 2.76 15.55 -9.00
N THR A 479 3.17 14.40 -8.45
CA THR A 479 2.27 13.32 -8.03
C THR A 479 2.32 13.23 -6.51
N GLN A 480 1.16 13.33 -5.86
CA GLN A 480 1.06 13.16 -4.41
C GLN A 480 0.82 11.69 -4.06
N TYR A 481 1.62 11.16 -3.14
CA TYR A 481 1.44 9.83 -2.55
C TYR A 481 0.87 9.97 -1.13
N VAL A 482 0.08 8.99 -0.68
CA VAL A 482 -0.45 9.00 0.70
C VAL A 482 0.68 8.85 1.71
N GLU A 483 1.69 8.08 1.34
CA GLU A 483 2.89 7.77 2.11
C GLU A 483 3.72 9.02 2.43
N ASP A 484 3.63 10.06 1.60
CA ASP A 484 4.24 11.36 1.89
C ASP A 484 3.58 12.09 3.07
N ASN A 485 2.33 11.72 3.39
CA ASN A 485 1.43 12.48 4.24
C ASN A 485 0.94 11.69 5.47
N TYR A 486 1.52 10.52 5.77
CA TYR A 486 1.22 9.85 7.03
C TYR A 486 1.45 10.80 8.21
N THR A 487 0.43 10.92 9.05
CA THR A 487 0.37 11.82 10.18
C THR A 487 1.03 11.22 11.41
N TYR A 488 1.24 12.05 12.42
CA TYR A 488 1.65 11.57 13.75
C TYR A 488 0.59 10.66 14.38
N LYS A 489 -0.71 10.86 14.08
CA LYS A 489 -1.77 9.96 14.54
C LYS A 489 -1.61 8.56 13.94
N ASP A 490 -1.30 8.46 12.64
CA ASP A 490 -1.08 7.16 11.99
C ASP A 490 0.06 6.38 12.65
N PHE A 491 1.15 7.06 13.04
CA PHE A 491 2.21 6.45 13.84
C PHE A 491 1.69 5.88 15.16
N LEU A 492 0.97 6.69 15.93
CA LEU A 492 0.48 6.28 17.25
C LEU A 492 -0.46 5.08 17.20
N VAL A 493 -1.32 5.00 16.17
CA VAL A 493 -2.34 3.95 16.08
C VAL A 493 -1.87 2.73 15.30
N ASN A 494 -1.01 2.88 14.28
CA ASN A 494 -0.49 1.75 13.50
C ASN A 494 0.64 0.99 14.22
N THR A 495 1.32 1.63 15.17
CA THR A 495 2.17 0.91 16.14
C THR A 495 1.37 0.00 17.08
N GLU A 496 0.05 0.21 17.18
CA GLU A 496 -0.88 -0.59 17.99
C GLU A 496 -1.63 -1.60 17.11
N PHE A 497 -2.97 -1.54 17.12
CA PHE A 497 -3.87 -2.50 16.47
C PHE A 497 -4.57 -1.93 15.24
N THR A 498 -4.43 -0.63 14.96
CA THR A 498 -5.22 0.02 13.90
C THR A 498 -4.59 -0.23 12.53
N ASN A 499 -5.37 -0.90 11.68
CA ASN A 499 -5.04 -1.11 10.27
C ASN A 499 -5.27 0.18 9.47
N ILE A 500 -4.42 0.42 8.47
CA ILE A 500 -4.58 1.50 7.50
C ILE A 500 -4.89 0.87 6.14
N ILE A 501 -6.00 1.28 5.53
CA ILE A 501 -6.44 0.81 4.22
C ILE A 501 -6.21 1.92 3.20
N ILE A 502 -5.55 1.56 2.09
CA ILE A 502 -5.17 2.48 1.03
C ILE A 502 -5.86 2.03 -0.26
N ASN A 503 -6.75 2.88 -0.76
CA ASN A 503 -7.51 2.65 -1.99
C ASN A 503 -7.16 3.73 -3.03
N GLN A 504 -6.23 3.43 -3.93
CA GLN A 504 -5.73 4.35 -4.98
C GLN A 504 -5.67 3.68 -6.37
N TYR A 505 -5.51 4.51 -7.41
CA TYR A 505 -5.38 4.05 -8.80
C TYR A 505 -4.17 3.14 -9.05
N THR A 506 -3.04 3.38 -8.36
CA THR A 506 -1.81 2.57 -8.50
C THR A 506 -1.72 1.42 -7.49
N ILE A 507 -2.48 1.49 -6.39
CA ILE A 507 -2.50 0.51 -5.31
C ILE A 507 -3.95 0.39 -4.81
N GLN A 508 -4.68 -0.61 -5.28
CA GLN A 508 -6.07 -0.88 -4.85
C GLN A 508 -6.07 -1.85 -3.67
N ASN A 509 -6.85 -1.54 -2.62
CA ASN A 509 -7.08 -2.40 -1.46
C ASN A 509 -5.80 -2.83 -0.73
N ALA A 510 -4.76 -1.99 -0.70
CA ALA A 510 -3.60 -2.28 0.14
C ALA A 510 -3.94 -2.06 1.61
N VAL A 511 -3.47 -2.95 2.46
CA VAL A 511 -3.69 -2.87 3.91
C VAL A 511 -2.34 -2.83 4.60
N VAL A 512 -2.16 -1.88 5.51
CA VAL A 512 -1.01 -1.80 6.41
C VAL A 512 -1.48 -2.17 7.81
N TYR A 513 -1.13 -3.37 8.26
CA TYR A 513 -1.63 -3.90 9.53
C TYR A 513 -1.13 -3.11 10.74
N GLY A 514 -1.88 -3.09 11.85
CA GLY A 514 -1.34 -2.63 13.13
C GLY A 514 -0.25 -3.59 13.62
N ILE A 515 0.93 -3.10 14.01
CA ILE A 515 2.07 -3.96 14.36
C ILE A 515 1.74 -4.97 15.46
N LYS A 516 1.08 -4.52 16.54
CA LYS A 516 0.72 -5.43 17.65
C LYS A 516 -0.33 -6.45 17.23
N GLY A 517 -1.30 -6.01 16.42
CA GLY A 517 -2.30 -6.89 15.81
C GLY A 517 -1.64 -8.02 15.02
N TRP A 518 -0.68 -7.68 14.14
CA TRP A 518 0.03 -8.69 13.33
C TRP A 518 0.76 -9.70 14.20
N ILE A 519 1.53 -9.22 15.18
CA ILE A 519 2.35 -10.06 16.05
C ILE A 519 1.47 -11.09 16.76
N ILE A 520 0.36 -10.65 17.37
CA ILE A 520 -0.53 -11.52 18.13
C ILE A 520 -1.24 -12.52 17.21
N GLU A 521 -1.83 -12.05 16.12
CA GLU A 521 -2.60 -12.92 15.23
C GLU A 521 -1.72 -13.95 14.53
N ARG A 522 -0.56 -13.52 14.00
CA ARG A 522 0.40 -14.44 13.39
C ARG A 522 0.94 -15.43 14.41
N PHE A 523 1.19 -14.99 15.65
CA PHE A 523 1.62 -15.89 16.74
C PHE A 523 0.54 -16.94 17.03
N LYS A 524 -0.70 -16.51 17.31
CA LYS A 524 -1.84 -17.40 17.59
C LYS A 524 -2.03 -18.41 16.46
N TYR A 525 -2.04 -17.94 15.22
CA TYR A 525 -2.24 -18.80 14.07
C TYR A 525 -1.09 -19.79 13.85
N ALA A 526 0.16 -19.33 13.98
CA ALA A 526 1.33 -20.20 13.89
C ALA A 526 1.30 -21.30 14.96
N CYS A 527 0.83 -21.00 16.18
CA CYS A 527 0.62 -21.99 17.24
C CYS A 527 -0.39 -23.06 16.83
N ILE A 528 -1.58 -22.63 16.39
CA ILE A 528 -2.70 -23.51 16.04
C ILE A 528 -2.34 -24.43 14.88
N LYS A 529 -1.91 -23.87 13.73
CA LYS A 529 -1.66 -24.69 12.53
C LYS A 529 -0.47 -25.63 12.66
N ASN A 530 0.52 -25.29 13.48
CA ASN A 530 1.67 -26.15 13.69
C ASN A 530 1.52 -27.11 14.88
N GLY A 531 0.42 -27.02 15.64
CA GLY A 531 0.19 -27.85 16.84
C GLY A 531 1.23 -27.58 17.93
N LEU A 532 1.66 -26.34 18.08
CA LEU A 532 2.72 -25.96 19.02
C LEU A 532 2.13 -25.63 20.39
N ASN A 533 2.80 -26.09 21.46
CA ASN A 533 2.47 -25.64 22.80
C ASN A 533 2.99 -24.21 23.01
N CYS A 534 2.09 -23.24 22.94
CA CYS A 534 2.35 -21.81 23.13
C CYS A 534 1.86 -21.26 24.46
N SER A 535 1.71 -22.12 25.48
CA SER A 535 1.25 -21.73 26.82
C SER A 535 2.10 -20.66 27.50
N PHE A 536 3.35 -20.46 27.05
CA PHE A 536 4.23 -19.39 27.54
C PHE A 536 3.69 -17.97 27.28
N ALA A 537 2.73 -17.81 26.38
CA ALA A 537 2.07 -16.53 26.09
C ALA A 537 0.53 -16.73 26.01
N SER A 538 -0.02 -17.53 26.93
CA SER A 538 -1.41 -18.02 26.88
C SER A 538 -2.47 -16.92 26.81
N LYS A 539 -2.22 -15.76 27.43
CA LYS A 539 -3.17 -14.62 27.44
C LYS A 539 -3.50 -14.09 26.04
N TYR A 540 -2.64 -14.31 25.05
CA TYR A 540 -2.87 -13.88 23.66
C TYR A 540 -3.49 -14.97 22.78
N LEU A 541 -3.73 -16.17 23.32
CA LEU A 541 -4.37 -17.27 22.60
C LEU A 541 -5.91 -17.25 22.73
N GLU A 542 -6.44 -16.41 23.61
CA GLU A 542 -7.88 -16.23 23.82
C GLU A 542 -8.56 -15.69 22.54
N ASP A 543 -9.76 -16.17 22.25
CA ASP A 543 -10.36 -15.96 20.93
C ASP A 543 -10.62 -14.48 20.58
N ASN A 544 -10.86 -13.65 21.58
CA ASN A 544 -11.25 -12.25 21.38
C ASN A 544 -10.16 -11.24 21.77
N TYR A 545 -8.90 -11.65 22.03
CA TYR A 545 -7.87 -10.71 22.50
C TYR A 545 -7.65 -9.56 21.53
N SER A 546 -7.41 -9.87 20.25
CA SER A 546 -7.22 -8.84 19.22
C SER A 546 -8.53 -8.16 18.84
N GLU A 547 -9.64 -8.89 18.73
CA GLU A 547 -10.95 -8.32 18.35
C GLU A 547 -11.44 -7.27 19.35
N ASN A 548 -11.20 -7.48 20.65
CA ASN A 548 -11.53 -6.49 21.69
C ASN A 548 -10.64 -5.23 21.63
N GLN A 549 -9.49 -5.30 20.96
CA GLN A 549 -8.48 -4.23 20.92
C GLN A 549 -8.41 -3.55 19.56
N SER A 550 -8.91 -4.18 18.49
CA SER A 550 -8.86 -3.72 17.10
C SER A 550 -9.90 -2.63 16.84
N PRO A 551 -9.48 -1.36 16.70
CA PRO A 551 -10.38 -0.27 16.35
C PRO A 551 -10.74 -0.34 14.86
N GLU A 552 -11.75 0.44 14.46
CA GLU A 552 -12.07 0.67 13.05
C GLU A 552 -10.82 1.09 12.25
N PRO A 553 -10.59 0.51 11.06
CA PRO A 553 -9.44 0.84 10.24
C PRO A 553 -9.51 2.28 9.74
N ILE A 554 -8.35 2.94 9.64
CA ILE A 554 -8.23 4.23 8.95
C ILE A 554 -8.26 3.96 7.44
N LYS A 555 -9.09 4.70 6.71
CA LYS A 555 -9.21 4.59 5.25
C LYS A 555 -8.70 5.85 4.58
N TYR A 556 -7.76 5.69 3.65
CA TYR A 556 -7.30 6.73 2.74
C TYR A 556 -7.88 6.50 1.35
N GLU A 557 -8.85 7.34 0.97
CA GLU A 557 -9.56 7.32 -0.32
C GLU A 557 -9.19 8.56 -1.15
N ASN A 558 -7.93 8.65 -1.58
CA ASN A 558 -7.36 9.92 -2.06
C ASN A 558 -7.22 10.05 -3.59
N ASN A 559 -8.08 9.43 -4.38
CA ASN A 559 -8.09 9.73 -5.83
C ASN A 559 -9.50 9.80 -6.39
N CYS A 560 -10.00 11.02 -6.61
CA CYS A 560 -11.25 11.18 -7.32
C CYS A 560 -11.03 10.82 -8.79
N LYS A 561 -11.48 9.62 -9.20
CA LYS A 561 -11.57 9.19 -10.60
C LYS A 561 -10.27 9.32 -11.41
N GLY A 562 -9.10 9.14 -10.79
CA GLY A 562 -7.82 9.22 -11.49
C GLY A 562 -7.38 10.65 -11.83
N SER A 563 -8.04 11.68 -11.28
CA SER A 563 -7.73 13.09 -11.53
C SER A 563 -6.35 13.49 -10.99
N GLY A 564 -5.86 12.82 -9.96
CA GLY A 564 -4.64 13.22 -9.24
C GLY A 564 -4.87 14.39 -8.28
N LEU A 565 -6.13 14.70 -7.95
CA LEU A 565 -6.55 15.59 -6.87
C LEU A 565 -7.36 14.78 -5.84
N LYS A 566 -7.35 15.23 -4.58
CA LYS A 566 -8.23 14.67 -3.53
C LYS A 566 -9.70 14.91 -3.88
N CYS A 567 -10.61 14.05 -3.45
CA CYS A 567 -12.05 14.35 -3.50
C CYS A 567 -12.35 15.54 -2.57
N CYS A 568 -13.22 16.46 -2.99
CA CYS A 568 -13.74 17.46 -2.04
C CYS A 568 -14.60 16.78 -0.97
N SER A 569 -14.34 17.11 0.28
CA SER A 569 -14.92 16.54 1.50
C SER A 569 -16.14 17.31 2.02
N SER A 570 -16.34 18.56 1.59
CA SER A 570 -17.48 19.37 2.01
C SER A 570 -18.80 18.88 1.40
N LYS A 571 -19.82 18.68 2.25
CA LYS A 571 -21.21 18.43 1.84
C LYS A 571 -21.81 19.59 1.02
N VAL A 572 -21.25 20.80 1.13
CA VAL A 572 -21.61 21.97 0.34
C VAL A 572 -20.52 22.21 -0.70
N LYS A 573 -20.69 21.63 -1.87
CA LYS A 573 -19.76 21.69 -3.00
C LYS A 573 -19.83 23.07 -3.65
N LYS A 574 -18.81 23.92 -3.47
CA LYS A 574 -18.64 25.17 -4.22
C LYS A 574 -17.57 24.99 -5.29
N ILE A 575 -17.97 25.15 -6.54
CA ILE A 575 -17.05 25.16 -7.69
C ILE A 575 -16.17 26.41 -7.59
N LYS A 576 -14.86 26.20 -7.65
CA LYS A 576 -13.83 27.24 -7.58
C LYS A 576 -13.02 27.37 -8.85
N GLY A 577 -13.10 26.37 -9.73
CA GLY A 577 -12.49 26.39 -11.06
C GLY A 577 -12.90 25.15 -11.84
N THR A 578 -12.48 25.12 -13.10
CA THR A 578 -12.60 23.95 -13.97
C THR A 578 -11.24 23.64 -14.56
N ASP A 579 -10.85 22.38 -14.59
CA ASP A 579 -9.62 21.99 -15.28
C ASP A 579 -9.78 22.08 -16.81
N LYS A 580 -8.68 21.91 -17.52
CA LYS A 580 -8.63 21.95 -19.00
C LYS A 580 -9.40 20.82 -19.69
N TYR A 581 -9.91 19.85 -18.93
CA TYR A 581 -10.72 18.72 -19.41
C TYR A 581 -12.21 18.91 -19.08
N GLY A 582 -12.60 20.04 -18.47
CA GLY A 582 -13.99 20.35 -18.13
C GLY A 582 -14.46 19.70 -16.83
N ASN A 583 -13.54 19.29 -15.96
CA ASN A 583 -13.86 18.79 -14.63
C ASN A 583 -13.95 19.94 -13.63
N GLU A 584 -14.97 19.90 -12.78
CA GLU A 584 -15.18 20.91 -11.76
C GLU A 584 -14.29 20.65 -10.55
N LEU A 585 -13.64 21.71 -10.08
CA LEU A 585 -12.73 21.68 -8.96
C LEU A 585 -13.25 22.57 -7.82
N GLY A 586 -13.15 22.05 -6.60
CA GLY A 586 -13.34 22.80 -5.37
C GLY A 586 -12.00 23.23 -4.78
N TRP A 587 -12.07 23.95 -3.66
CA TRP A 587 -10.90 24.41 -2.92
C TRP A 587 -11.10 24.14 -1.43
N GLU A 588 -10.29 23.27 -0.84
CA GLU A 588 -10.40 22.79 0.54
C GLU A 588 -9.01 22.54 1.15
N ASP A 589 -8.83 22.82 2.44
CA ASP A 589 -7.55 22.72 3.16
C ASP A 589 -6.38 23.39 2.44
N ASN A 590 -6.61 24.55 1.85
CA ASN A 590 -5.65 25.31 1.05
C ASN A 590 -5.11 24.58 -0.19
N ASP A 591 -5.85 23.60 -0.73
CA ASP A 591 -5.50 22.90 -1.97
C ASP A 591 -6.73 22.70 -2.89
N TRP A 592 -6.48 22.45 -4.17
CA TRP A 592 -7.51 22.07 -5.13
C TRP A 592 -8.02 20.66 -4.83
N CYS A 593 -9.33 20.47 -4.92
CA CYS A 593 -9.97 19.17 -4.80
C CYS A 593 -10.90 18.93 -6.00
N PHE A 594 -11.11 17.68 -6.37
CA PHE A 594 -11.99 17.30 -7.46
C PHE A 594 -13.41 17.10 -6.95
N LEU A 595 -14.38 17.71 -7.63
CA LEU A 595 -15.80 17.57 -7.31
C LEU A 595 -16.33 16.33 -8.04
N ASN A 596 -16.86 15.36 -7.29
CA ASN A 596 -17.37 14.13 -7.88
C ASN A 596 -18.68 14.41 -8.67
N LYS A 597 -18.67 14.17 -10.00
CA LYS A 597 -19.77 14.42 -10.94
C LYS A 597 -20.97 13.45 -10.84
N GLU A 598 -20.93 12.46 -9.96
CA GLU A 598 -22.04 11.49 -9.79
C GLU A 598 -23.32 12.09 -9.17
N GLU A 599 -23.33 13.39 -8.88
CA GLU A 599 -24.54 14.13 -8.49
C GLU A 599 -25.03 15.11 -9.58
N GLU A 600 -24.41 15.15 -10.78
CA GLU A 600 -24.80 16.09 -11.84
C GLU A 600 -26.10 15.72 -12.58
N ASP A 601 -26.49 14.44 -12.63
CA ASP A 601 -27.67 14.04 -13.42
C ASP A 601 -29.01 14.33 -12.72
N ILE A 602 -29.03 14.46 -11.39
CA ILE A 602 -30.26 14.78 -10.64
C ILE A 602 -30.61 16.27 -10.73
N VAL A 603 -29.61 17.15 -10.88
CA VAL A 603 -29.78 18.60 -10.70
C VAL A 603 -30.27 19.31 -11.98
N LYS A 604 -30.29 18.65 -13.14
CA LYS A 604 -30.66 19.32 -14.39
C LYS A 604 -32.15 19.64 -14.52
N TYR A 605 -33.03 18.89 -13.84
CA TYR A 605 -34.49 19.03 -13.97
C TYR A 605 -35.15 20.03 -13.00
N CYS A 606 -34.62 20.26 -11.79
CA CYS A 606 -35.24 21.20 -10.84
C CYS A 606 -34.71 22.65 -10.96
N ARG A 607 -34.03 22.99 -12.06
CA ARG A 607 -33.52 24.34 -12.29
C ARG A 607 -34.67 25.30 -12.63
N GLY A 608 -35.04 26.14 -11.66
CA GLY A 608 -35.99 27.25 -11.86
C GLY A 608 -36.96 27.47 -10.71
N THR A 609 -37.02 26.56 -9.75
CA THR A 609 -37.83 26.71 -8.53
C THR A 609 -36.93 27.04 -7.33
N LYS A 610 -37.52 27.59 -6.27
CA LYS A 610 -36.86 27.93 -5.00
C LYS A 610 -36.77 26.74 -4.03
N TYR A 611 -37.03 25.52 -4.53
CA TYR A 611 -37.15 24.29 -3.74
C TYR A 611 -36.24 23.19 -4.33
N ASN A 612 -35.81 22.23 -3.50
CA ASN A 612 -34.85 21.18 -3.88
C ASN A 612 -35.50 20.05 -4.70
N CYS A 613 -34.70 19.27 -5.44
CA CYS A 613 -35.16 17.97 -5.97
C CYS A 613 -35.25 16.94 -4.85
N CYS A 614 -36.19 16.00 -4.94
CA CYS A 614 -36.20 14.83 -4.06
C CYS A 614 -35.02 13.89 -4.43
N SER A 615 -34.35 13.34 -3.42
CA SER A 615 -33.11 12.58 -3.54
C SER A 615 -33.31 11.06 -3.64
N SER A 616 -34.53 10.58 -3.35
CA SER A 616 -34.91 9.17 -3.44
C SER A 616 -35.75 8.86 -4.68
N TYR A 617 -35.57 7.66 -5.24
CA TYR A 617 -36.27 7.16 -6.43
C TYR A 617 -37.73 6.72 -6.19
N VAL A 618 -38.17 6.60 -4.93
CA VAL A 618 -39.56 6.22 -4.60
C VAL A 618 -40.04 7.09 -3.44
N VAL A 619 -40.96 7.99 -3.73
CA VAL A 619 -41.52 8.93 -2.76
C VAL A 619 -43.00 9.14 -3.08
N ASP A 620 -43.85 9.18 -2.06
CA ASP A 620 -45.29 9.42 -2.21
C ASP A 620 -45.52 10.82 -2.83
N ILE A 621 -46.34 10.90 -3.87
CA ILE A 621 -46.70 12.19 -4.49
C ILE A 621 -47.71 12.87 -3.57
N HIS A 622 -47.29 13.96 -2.93
CA HIS A 622 -48.13 14.74 -2.03
C HIS A 622 -48.92 15.83 -2.74
N PHE A 623 -48.40 16.36 -3.86
CA PHE A 623 -49.04 17.45 -4.60
C PHE A 623 -48.59 17.47 -6.07
N VAL A 624 -49.43 17.95 -6.98
CA VAL A 624 -49.10 18.07 -8.41
C VAL A 624 -49.60 19.42 -8.91
N ASP A 625 -48.73 20.18 -9.56
CA ASP A 625 -49.08 21.45 -10.20
C ASP A 625 -48.42 21.59 -11.59
N GLU A 626 -48.49 22.79 -12.16
CA GLU A 626 -47.91 23.12 -13.46
C GLU A 626 -46.38 23.05 -13.53
N THR A 627 -45.70 22.96 -12.38
CA THR A 627 -44.25 22.83 -12.27
C THR A 627 -43.77 21.38 -12.09
N GLY A 628 -44.67 20.45 -11.71
CA GLY A 628 -44.38 19.02 -11.66
C GLY A 628 -45.04 18.30 -10.48
N TYR A 629 -44.50 17.13 -10.15
CA TYR A 629 -44.93 16.30 -9.03
C TYR A 629 -44.09 16.63 -7.80
N TRP A 630 -44.75 16.85 -6.67
CA TRP A 630 -44.14 17.29 -5.43
C TRP A 630 -44.28 16.21 -4.35
N SER A 631 -43.23 16.07 -3.54
CA SER A 631 -43.19 15.18 -2.39
C SER A 631 -42.60 15.91 -1.18
N ILE A 632 -42.52 15.21 -0.04
CA ILE A 632 -41.94 15.71 1.20
C ILE A 632 -40.83 14.76 1.63
N GLU A 633 -39.60 15.25 1.71
CA GLU A 633 -38.43 14.48 2.14
C GLU A 633 -37.77 15.18 3.34
N GLY A 634 -37.60 14.45 4.44
CA GLY A 634 -37.06 15.01 5.68
C GLY A 634 -37.92 16.11 6.33
N GLY A 635 -39.18 16.27 5.92
CA GLY A 635 -40.11 17.30 6.40
C GLY A 635 -40.21 18.55 5.52
N ASP A 636 -39.42 18.65 4.45
CA ASP A 636 -39.43 19.78 3.51
C ASP A 636 -39.98 19.38 2.13
N TRP A 637 -40.64 20.33 1.45
CA TRP A 637 -41.16 20.13 0.09
C TRP A 637 -40.05 20.02 -0.95
N CYS A 638 -40.12 18.99 -1.79
CA CYS A 638 -39.20 18.75 -2.90
C CYS A 638 -39.93 18.36 -4.19
N LEU A 639 -39.31 18.65 -5.33
CA LEU A 639 -39.84 18.35 -6.67
C LEU A 639 -39.26 17.03 -7.20
N LEU A 640 -40.10 16.16 -7.77
CA LEU A 640 -39.69 14.86 -8.32
C LEU A 640 -39.18 15.01 -9.78
N PRO A 641 -38.02 14.44 -10.12
CA PRO A 641 -37.53 14.37 -11.51
C PRO A 641 -38.49 13.61 -12.45
N GLU A 642 -38.62 14.06 -13.70
CA GLU A 642 -39.52 13.46 -14.71
C GLU A 642 -39.27 11.96 -14.92
N ASP A 643 -38.01 11.52 -14.84
CA ASP A 643 -37.63 10.11 -15.02
C ASP A 643 -38.20 9.18 -13.94
N PHE A 644 -38.56 9.69 -12.75
CA PHE A 644 -39.17 8.91 -11.67
C PHE A 644 -40.68 8.74 -11.84
N THR A 645 -41.29 9.50 -12.76
CA THR A 645 -42.75 9.52 -12.96
C THR A 645 -43.20 8.75 -14.20
N LYS A 646 -42.24 8.23 -15.00
CA LYS A 646 -42.50 7.54 -16.28
C LYS A 646 -43.34 6.25 -16.17
N ASN A 647 -43.53 5.70 -14.97
CA ASN A 647 -44.31 4.48 -14.72
C ASN A 647 -45.52 4.68 -13.78
N ILE A 648 -45.88 5.91 -13.43
CA ILE A 648 -46.99 6.18 -12.49
C ILE A 648 -48.31 6.28 -13.26
N SER A 649 -49.24 5.37 -12.96
CA SER A 649 -50.61 5.42 -13.49
C SER A 649 -51.37 6.61 -12.89
N ARG A 650 -52.09 7.37 -13.72
CA ARG A 650 -52.89 8.55 -13.29
C ARG A 650 -54.05 8.24 -12.34
N ASP A 651 -54.26 6.98 -11.99
CA ASP A 651 -55.41 6.52 -11.19
C ASP A 651 -55.15 6.48 -9.67
N GLU A 652 -53.95 6.86 -9.18
CA GLU A 652 -53.62 6.92 -7.74
C GLU A 652 -53.36 8.35 -7.22
N ILE A 653 -54.03 9.37 -7.79
CA ILE A 653 -53.89 10.76 -7.34
C ILE A 653 -55.03 11.12 -6.38
N TYR A 654 -54.69 11.47 -5.14
CA TYR A 654 -55.60 11.99 -4.12
C TYR A 654 -56.13 13.38 -4.51
N ASP A 655 -57.46 13.51 -4.63
CA ASP A 655 -58.17 14.75 -4.98
C ASP A 655 -58.49 15.59 -3.72
N PRO A 656 -58.04 16.85 -3.62
CA PRO A 656 -58.26 17.70 -2.46
C PRO A 656 -59.67 18.35 -2.37
N GLU A 657 -60.62 18.09 -3.27
CA GLU A 657 -61.98 18.67 -3.17
C GLU A 657 -62.96 17.92 -2.24
N LYS A 658 -62.53 17.57 -1.01
CA LYS A 658 -63.46 17.14 0.05
C LYS A 658 -63.21 17.86 1.38
N PRO A 659 -64.18 18.62 1.92
CA PRO A 659 -63.92 19.52 3.03
C PRO A 659 -64.07 18.88 4.42
N GLU A 660 -63.18 19.38 5.30
CA GLU A 660 -63.28 19.61 6.75
C GLU A 660 -63.34 18.41 7.73
N LYS A 661 -62.42 18.40 8.71
CA LYS A 661 -62.62 19.13 9.98
C LYS A 661 -61.35 19.21 10.84
N GLU A 662 -61.21 20.36 11.48
CA GLU A 662 -60.16 20.80 12.41
C GLU A 662 -59.90 19.83 13.58
N ILE A 663 -58.65 19.72 14.02
CA ILE A 663 -58.29 19.21 15.35
C ILE A 663 -57.25 20.16 15.99
N PRO A 664 -57.39 20.50 17.29
CA PRO A 664 -56.74 21.66 17.91
C PRO A 664 -55.38 21.34 18.55
N GLU A 665 -54.59 22.40 18.76
CA GLU A 665 -53.38 22.42 19.58
C GLU A 665 -53.58 21.76 20.95
N LYS A 666 -52.64 20.89 21.36
CA LYS A 666 -52.32 20.69 22.77
C LYS A 666 -50.93 20.15 23.02
N GLU A 667 -50.40 20.64 24.14
CA GLU A 667 -49.03 20.61 24.64
C GLU A 667 -48.47 19.20 24.93
N ILE A 668 -47.15 19.15 24.83
CA ILE A 668 -46.25 18.05 25.19
C ILE A 668 -46.26 17.85 26.71
N PRO A 669 -46.46 16.63 27.23
CA PRO A 669 -45.97 16.26 28.55
C PRO A 669 -44.68 15.45 28.42
N GLU A 670 -43.63 15.95 29.09
CA GLU A 670 -42.43 15.19 29.43
C GLU A 670 -42.80 13.87 30.11
N LYS A 671 -42.16 12.77 29.69
CA LYS A 671 -42.10 11.57 30.51
C LYS A 671 -40.72 10.91 30.43
N GLU A 672 -40.14 10.89 31.62
CA GLU A 672 -39.00 10.16 32.18
C GLU A 672 -38.41 8.99 31.39
N ILE A 673 -37.08 9.03 31.31
CA ILE A 673 -36.14 7.99 30.95
C ILE A 673 -36.32 6.75 31.85
N PRO A 674 -36.35 5.52 31.29
CA PRO A 674 -35.80 4.35 31.96
C PRO A 674 -34.40 4.03 31.44
N GLU A 675 -33.50 3.77 32.38
CA GLU A 675 -32.09 3.44 32.20
C GLU A 675 -31.86 2.09 31.48
N LYS A 676 -30.76 2.05 30.71
CA LYS A 676 -29.89 0.89 30.37
C LYS A 676 -30.54 -0.39 29.83
N ASP A 677 -30.30 -0.62 28.53
CA ASP A 677 -29.59 -1.82 28.06
C ASP A 677 -28.79 -1.49 26.78
N ASN A 678 -27.49 -1.77 26.80
CA ASN A 678 -26.58 -1.62 25.65
C ASN A 678 -26.66 -2.89 24.81
N ASP A 679 -27.58 -2.95 23.84
CA ASP A 679 -27.70 -4.12 22.96
C ASP A 679 -27.96 -3.74 21.49
N PHE A 680 -27.18 -2.76 20.99
CA PHE A 680 -27.22 -2.44 19.57
C PHE A 680 -26.39 -3.42 18.74
N CYS A 681 -26.97 -3.90 17.65
CA CYS A 681 -26.42 -4.97 16.84
C CYS A 681 -25.20 -4.52 16.07
N ARG A 682 -24.07 -5.23 16.24
CA ARG A 682 -22.80 -4.99 15.54
C ARG A 682 -22.38 -3.50 15.53
N GLY A 683 -22.63 -2.78 16.63
CA GLY A 683 -22.26 -1.36 16.77
C GLY A 683 -23.09 -0.38 15.93
N THR A 684 -24.25 -0.81 15.42
CA THR A 684 -25.22 0.10 14.78
C THR A 684 -26.05 0.86 15.82
N GLU A 685 -27.00 1.71 15.41
CA GLU A 685 -28.00 2.33 16.30
C GLU A 685 -29.28 1.47 16.44
N TYR A 686 -29.27 0.25 15.90
CA TYR A 686 -30.43 -0.62 15.82
C TYR A 686 -30.21 -1.95 16.56
N PRO A 687 -31.24 -2.55 17.19
CA PRO A 687 -31.12 -3.82 17.91
C PRO A 687 -30.89 -5.02 16.98
N CYS A 688 -30.39 -6.13 17.51
CA CYS A 688 -30.30 -7.38 16.74
C CYS A 688 -31.68 -8.02 16.61
N CYS A 689 -31.96 -8.66 15.46
CA CYS A 689 -33.19 -9.40 15.28
C CYS A 689 -33.24 -10.57 16.27
N ARG A 690 -34.33 -10.66 17.03
CA ARG A 690 -34.48 -11.67 18.08
C ARG A 690 -35.00 -12.99 17.49
N ASN A 691 -35.71 -12.91 16.37
CA ASN A 691 -36.23 -14.08 15.68
C ASN A 691 -35.39 -14.43 14.44
N LYS A 692 -34.73 -15.59 14.49
CA LYS A 692 -33.91 -16.12 13.38
C LYS A 692 -34.68 -16.35 12.07
N ASN A 693 -36.01 -16.42 12.12
CA ASN A 693 -36.87 -16.67 10.96
C ASN A 693 -37.65 -15.43 10.50
N SER A 694 -37.29 -14.23 10.99
CA SER A 694 -37.90 -13.01 10.51
C SER A 694 -37.75 -12.80 9.00
N LYS A 695 -38.73 -12.09 8.43
CA LYS A 695 -38.69 -11.79 7.00
C LYS A 695 -37.72 -10.64 6.81
N VAL A 696 -36.64 -10.87 6.06
CA VAL A 696 -35.76 -9.79 5.62
C VAL A 696 -36.55 -8.87 4.70
N ILE A 697 -36.60 -7.60 5.07
CA ILE A 697 -37.33 -6.54 4.36
C ILE A 697 -36.37 -5.74 3.50
N TYR A 698 -35.14 -5.58 3.95
CA TYR A 698 -34.14 -4.73 3.33
C TYR A 698 -32.74 -5.32 3.54
N THR A 699 -31.83 -5.14 2.58
CA THR A 699 -30.43 -5.60 2.68
C THR A 699 -29.51 -4.50 2.18
N ASP A 700 -28.45 -4.23 2.93
CA ASP A 700 -27.42 -3.27 2.55
C ASP A 700 -26.00 -3.83 2.80
N SER A 701 -24.99 -2.96 2.78
CA SER A 701 -23.60 -3.32 3.05
C SER A 701 -23.32 -3.68 4.52
N LYS A 702 -24.22 -3.36 5.46
CA LYS A 702 -24.13 -3.70 6.88
C LYS A 702 -24.76 -5.05 7.21
N GLY A 703 -25.76 -5.48 6.45
CA GLY A 703 -26.32 -6.83 6.53
C GLY A 703 -27.79 -6.91 6.09
N ASP A 704 -28.45 -7.99 6.51
CA ASP A 704 -29.87 -8.21 6.26
C ASP A 704 -30.70 -7.59 7.40
N TRP A 705 -31.74 -6.84 7.04
CA TRP A 705 -32.58 -6.07 7.97
C TRP A 705 -34.00 -6.62 8.01
N ALA A 706 -34.55 -6.72 9.21
CA ALA A 706 -35.94 -7.09 9.46
C ALA A 706 -36.64 -6.01 10.28
N TYR A 707 -37.96 -6.14 10.41
CA TYR A 707 -38.77 -5.25 11.24
C TYR A 707 -39.53 -6.13 12.24
N GLU A 708 -39.16 -6.03 13.51
CA GLU A 708 -39.71 -6.79 14.63
C GLU A 708 -40.16 -5.81 15.71
N ASN A 709 -41.28 -6.07 16.40
CA ASN A 709 -41.74 -5.24 17.53
C ASN A 709 -41.84 -3.73 17.26
N ASN A 710 -42.24 -3.33 16.05
CA ASN A 710 -42.29 -1.94 15.59
C ASN A 710 -40.93 -1.21 15.54
N GLU A 711 -39.81 -1.94 15.46
CA GLU A 711 -38.47 -1.39 15.28
C GLU A 711 -37.68 -2.16 14.21
N TRP A 712 -36.74 -1.47 13.55
CA TRP A 712 -35.80 -2.09 12.63
C TRP A 712 -34.75 -2.87 13.41
N CYS A 713 -34.44 -4.08 12.95
CA CYS A 713 -33.42 -4.92 13.53
C CYS A 713 -32.45 -5.46 12.48
N LEU A 714 -31.19 -5.68 12.87
CA LEU A 714 -30.16 -6.27 12.01
C LEU A 714 -29.98 -7.76 12.30
N TYR A 715 -29.85 -8.57 11.25
CA TYR A 715 -29.57 -10.00 11.38
C TYR A 715 -28.14 -10.27 11.87
N ASP A 716 -28.02 -10.92 13.03
CA ASP A 716 -26.74 -11.34 13.61
C ASP A 716 -26.78 -12.78 14.13
N PHE A 717 -27.07 -13.72 13.24
CA PHE A 717 -26.97 -15.15 13.52
C PHE A 717 -25.72 -15.71 12.85
N GLU A 718 -25.01 -16.61 13.54
CA GLU A 718 -23.83 -17.26 12.97
C GLU A 718 -24.22 -18.29 11.90
N PRO A 719 -23.79 -18.13 10.63
CA PRO A 719 -24.06 -19.12 9.60
C PRO A 719 -23.20 -20.37 9.85
N THR A 720 -23.81 -21.55 9.74
CA THR A 720 -23.07 -22.82 9.72
C THR A 720 -22.62 -23.12 8.29
N CYS A 721 -21.33 -23.41 8.08
CA CYS A 721 -20.80 -23.76 6.78
C CYS A 721 -19.64 -24.76 6.88
N TRP A 722 -19.22 -25.30 5.76
CA TRP A 722 -18.17 -26.34 5.67
C TRP A 722 -16.81 -25.90 6.24
N SER A 723 -16.52 -24.61 6.33
CA SER A 723 -15.19 -24.13 6.76
C SER A 723 -14.99 -24.20 8.28
N THR A 724 -16.07 -24.31 9.06
CA THR A 724 -15.97 -24.44 10.53
C THR A 724 -15.26 -25.72 10.95
N GLU A 725 -15.38 -26.79 10.15
CA GLU A 725 -14.63 -28.04 10.36
C GLU A 725 -13.11 -27.86 10.18
N LEU A 726 -12.68 -26.78 9.52
CA LEU A 726 -11.28 -26.42 9.30
C LEU A 726 -10.76 -25.35 10.27
N ASN A 727 -11.56 -24.99 11.29
CA ASN A 727 -11.36 -23.83 12.17
C ASN A 727 -11.23 -22.51 11.38
N VAL A 728 -12.06 -22.33 10.35
CA VAL A 728 -12.16 -21.09 9.57
C VAL A 728 -13.61 -20.60 9.64
N PRO A 729 -13.88 -19.34 10.06
CA PRO A 729 -15.24 -18.84 10.22
C PRO A 729 -15.98 -18.81 8.88
N CYS A 730 -17.30 -18.82 8.91
CA CYS A 730 -18.13 -18.68 7.71
C CYS A 730 -18.23 -17.23 7.29
N CYS A 731 -18.23 -16.96 5.97
CA CYS A 731 -18.47 -15.63 5.45
C CYS A 731 -19.90 -15.18 5.80
N LYS A 732 -20.02 -14.04 6.49
CA LYS A 732 -21.26 -13.48 7.02
C LYS A 732 -21.87 -12.44 6.07
N LEU A 733 -21.05 -11.74 5.27
CA LEU A 733 -21.50 -10.70 4.36
C LEU A 733 -21.89 -11.29 3.00
N ARG A 734 -23.10 -10.97 2.52
CA ARG A 734 -23.61 -11.43 1.21
C ARG A 734 -22.77 -10.93 0.04
N GLY A 735 -22.13 -9.76 0.18
CA GLY A 735 -21.26 -9.17 -0.83
C GLY A 735 -19.84 -9.76 -0.91
N THR A 736 -19.49 -10.70 -0.03
CA THR A 736 -18.15 -11.29 0.00
C THR A 736 -17.89 -12.11 -1.25
N LYS A 737 -16.89 -11.66 -2.03
CA LYS A 737 -16.49 -12.32 -3.27
C LYS A 737 -15.61 -13.54 -2.96
N VAL A 738 -15.70 -14.52 -3.84
CA VAL A 738 -14.78 -15.66 -3.87
C VAL A 738 -13.35 -15.16 -4.13
N ASP A 739 -12.43 -15.49 -3.25
CA ASP A 739 -11.00 -15.26 -3.47
C ASP A 739 -10.41 -16.47 -4.21
N ASN A 740 -10.11 -16.27 -5.49
CA ASN A 740 -9.62 -17.32 -6.37
C ASN A 740 -8.25 -17.89 -5.98
N ARG A 741 -7.51 -17.25 -5.06
CA ARG A 741 -6.21 -17.72 -4.56
C ARG A 741 -6.35 -18.81 -3.49
N PHE A 742 -7.52 -18.93 -2.86
CA PHE A 742 -7.79 -19.88 -1.78
C PHE A 742 -8.93 -20.82 -2.17
N LYS A 743 -8.57 -22.01 -2.67
CA LYS A 743 -9.52 -23.08 -3.00
C LYS A 743 -9.13 -24.35 -2.28
N SER A 744 -10.11 -25.17 -1.91
CA SER A 744 -9.84 -26.53 -1.46
C SER A 744 -9.16 -27.33 -2.58
N PRO A 745 -8.40 -28.39 -2.25
CA PRO A 745 -7.72 -29.23 -3.24
C PRO A 745 -8.64 -29.87 -4.29
N ASP A 746 -9.93 -30.02 -3.99
CA ASP A 746 -10.96 -30.55 -4.89
C ASP A 746 -11.75 -29.46 -5.63
N GLY A 747 -11.43 -28.18 -5.40
CA GLY A 747 -12.06 -27.02 -6.05
C GLY A 747 -13.51 -26.73 -5.66
N LYS A 748 -14.11 -27.54 -4.77
CA LYS A 748 -15.53 -27.44 -4.40
C LYS A 748 -15.81 -26.41 -3.32
N ASN A 749 -14.84 -26.20 -2.44
CA ASN A 749 -14.95 -25.27 -1.34
C ASN A 749 -14.04 -24.07 -1.60
N VAL A 750 -14.62 -22.87 -1.56
CA VAL A 750 -13.93 -21.63 -1.92
C VAL A 750 -14.00 -20.65 -0.76
N PHE A 751 -12.93 -19.89 -0.54
CA PHE A 751 -12.88 -18.95 0.58
C PHE A 751 -13.12 -17.52 0.11
N GLY A 752 -13.60 -16.67 1.01
CA GLY A 752 -13.67 -15.22 0.86
C GLY A 752 -12.79 -14.56 1.93
N ILE A 753 -12.76 -13.23 1.92
CA ILE A 753 -12.10 -12.44 2.95
C ILE A 753 -13.12 -11.47 3.52
N GLU A 754 -13.31 -11.51 4.83
CA GLU A 754 -14.13 -10.56 5.59
C GLU A 754 -13.32 -10.06 6.77
N TYR A 755 -13.35 -8.75 7.02
CA TYR A 755 -12.64 -8.14 8.15
C TYR A 755 -11.16 -8.58 8.26
N ASN A 756 -10.50 -8.74 7.12
CA ASN A 756 -9.11 -9.21 6.98
C ASN A 756 -8.84 -10.67 7.45
N GLN A 757 -9.88 -11.46 7.67
CA GLN A 757 -9.76 -12.89 7.98
C GLN A 757 -10.31 -13.74 6.82
N LYS A 758 -9.70 -14.91 6.60
CA LYS A 758 -10.23 -15.89 5.64
C LYS A 758 -11.54 -16.43 6.19
N CYS A 759 -12.56 -16.50 5.34
CA CYS A 759 -13.85 -17.05 5.71
C CYS A 759 -14.35 -18.06 4.65
N GLY A 760 -15.15 -19.04 5.04
CA GLY A 760 -15.76 -20.01 4.13
C GLY A 760 -16.96 -19.43 3.39
N ILE A 761 -16.89 -19.38 2.06
CA ILE A 761 -18.04 -19.00 1.22
C ILE A 761 -19.13 -20.06 1.37
N ASN A 762 -20.36 -19.62 1.57
CA ASN A 762 -21.52 -20.48 1.75
C ASN A 762 -22.70 -19.97 0.91
N ASP A 763 -23.87 -20.59 1.11
CA ASP A 763 -25.08 -20.32 0.33
C ASP A 763 -25.46 -18.83 0.30
N ILE A 764 -25.15 -18.07 1.35
CA ILE A 764 -25.41 -16.62 1.44
C ILE A 764 -24.71 -15.87 0.30
N GLN A 765 -23.47 -16.21 -0.02
CA GLN A 765 -22.70 -15.55 -1.10
C GLN A 765 -22.92 -16.19 -2.46
N LEU A 766 -23.25 -17.49 -2.51
CA LEU A 766 -23.39 -18.24 -3.77
C LEU A 766 -24.75 -18.04 -4.45
N CYS A 767 -25.78 -17.64 -3.70
CA CYS A 767 -27.12 -17.49 -4.24
C CYS A 767 -27.83 -16.19 -3.82
N PRO A 768 -28.68 -15.61 -4.69
CA PRO A 768 -29.51 -14.44 -4.39
C PRO A 768 -30.44 -14.58 -3.17
N SER A 769 -30.77 -15.81 -2.77
CA SER A 769 -31.66 -16.10 -1.63
C SER A 769 -31.09 -17.14 -0.66
N GLY A 770 -29.81 -17.48 -0.75
CA GLY A 770 -29.22 -18.50 0.12
C GLY A 770 -29.11 -18.03 1.58
N GLY A 771 -29.31 -18.96 2.52
CA GLY A 771 -28.98 -18.80 3.95
C GLY A 771 -30.11 -18.38 4.91
N LEU A 772 -31.35 -18.16 4.46
CA LEU A 772 -32.46 -17.70 5.33
C LEU A 772 -33.72 -18.59 5.26
N LEU A 773 -34.13 -19.03 4.06
CA LEU A 773 -35.30 -19.92 3.86
C LEU A 773 -35.06 -21.05 2.85
N TYR A 774 -34.09 -20.87 1.93
CA TYR A 774 -33.81 -21.81 0.85
C TYR A 774 -32.30 -22.04 0.76
N SER A 775 -31.88 -23.29 0.66
CA SER A 775 -30.48 -23.63 0.34
C SER A 775 -30.18 -23.30 -1.12
N CYS A 776 -28.91 -23.12 -1.44
CA CYS A 776 -28.48 -23.08 -2.85
C CYS A 776 -28.76 -24.42 -3.54
N CYS A 777 -29.24 -24.38 -4.78
CA CYS A 777 -29.34 -25.57 -5.61
C CYS A 777 -27.93 -26.12 -5.89
N LYS A 778 -27.70 -27.41 -5.63
CA LYS A 778 -26.38 -28.06 -5.73
C LYS A 778 -26.22 -28.93 -6.98
N LYS A 779 -27.33 -29.37 -7.56
CA LYS A 779 -27.45 -30.36 -8.64
C LYS A 779 -28.18 -29.82 -9.87
N THR A 780 -28.96 -28.73 -9.75
CA THR A 780 -29.77 -28.18 -10.83
C THR A 780 -29.60 -26.67 -11.03
N CYS A 781 -29.65 -26.26 -12.29
CA CYS A 781 -29.77 -24.87 -12.72
C CYS A 781 -31.15 -24.57 -13.34
N THR A 782 -32.05 -25.56 -13.32
CA THR A 782 -33.37 -25.45 -13.93
C THR A 782 -34.29 -24.63 -13.03
N ILE A 783 -34.81 -23.53 -13.56
CA ILE A 783 -35.74 -22.66 -12.86
C ILE A 783 -37.13 -23.32 -12.91
N VAL A 784 -37.66 -23.68 -11.75
CA VAL A 784 -39.03 -24.20 -11.60
C VAL A 784 -40.00 -23.11 -11.16
N LYS A 785 -39.50 -22.02 -10.54
CA LYS A 785 -40.31 -20.94 -10.00
C LYS A 785 -39.51 -19.63 -9.96
N THR A 786 -40.16 -18.51 -10.29
CA THR A 786 -39.60 -17.16 -10.16
C THR A 786 -40.55 -16.31 -9.32
N GLU A 787 -40.03 -15.69 -8.25
CA GLU A 787 -40.79 -14.80 -7.36
C GLU A 787 -39.92 -13.59 -6.99
N ASN A 788 -40.49 -12.37 -7.06
CA ASN A 788 -39.81 -11.11 -6.73
C ASN A 788 -38.44 -10.95 -7.41
N ASN A 789 -38.36 -11.24 -8.72
CA ASN A 789 -37.12 -11.25 -9.51
C ASN A 789 -36.02 -12.23 -9.01
N LYS A 790 -36.38 -13.27 -8.26
CA LYS A 790 -35.46 -14.32 -7.83
C LYS A 790 -35.87 -15.68 -8.39
N ASN A 791 -34.89 -16.44 -8.87
CA ASN A 791 -35.10 -17.74 -9.51
C ASN A 791 -34.83 -18.89 -8.55
N PHE A 792 -35.73 -19.87 -8.55
CA PHE A 792 -35.68 -21.05 -7.69
C PHE A 792 -35.74 -22.33 -8.51
N GLY A 793 -34.95 -23.33 -8.12
CA GLY A 793 -34.98 -24.69 -8.60
C GLY A 793 -35.66 -25.63 -7.61
N GLU A 794 -35.80 -26.90 -7.98
CA GLU A 794 -36.29 -27.95 -7.07
C GLU A 794 -35.30 -29.11 -7.04
N GLU A 795 -34.87 -29.49 -5.84
CA GLU A 795 -33.98 -30.62 -5.59
C GLU A 795 -34.56 -31.49 -4.49
N ASP A 796 -34.62 -32.80 -4.74
CA ASP A 796 -35.08 -33.79 -3.76
C ASP A 796 -36.45 -33.40 -3.12
N GLY A 797 -37.35 -32.81 -3.93
CA GLY A 797 -38.70 -32.38 -3.52
C GLY A 797 -38.77 -31.06 -2.73
N HIS A 798 -37.67 -30.31 -2.65
CA HIS A 798 -37.59 -29.04 -1.91
C HIS A 798 -37.14 -27.91 -2.84
N LEU A 799 -37.73 -26.72 -2.65
CA LEU A 799 -37.35 -25.51 -3.39
C LEU A 799 -35.95 -25.05 -2.93
N CYS A 800 -35.09 -24.72 -3.88
CA CYS A 800 -33.74 -24.20 -3.63
C CYS A 800 -33.50 -22.92 -4.46
N SER A 801 -32.61 -22.04 -4.00
CA SER A 801 -32.25 -20.83 -4.75
C SER A 801 -31.26 -21.17 -5.86
N ILE A 802 -31.51 -20.69 -7.09
CA ILE A 802 -30.57 -20.91 -8.20
C ILE A 802 -29.27 -20.12 -7.94
N PRO A 803 -28.09 -20.78 -7.96
CA PRO A 803 -26.82 -20.11 -7.71
C PRO A 803 -26.41 -19.21 -8.87
N TYR A 804 -25.61 -18.18 -8.57
CA TYR A 804 -25.08 -17.25 -9.58
C TYR A 804 -24.29 -17.97 -10.69
N SER A 805 -23.69 -19.13 -10.40
CA SER A 805 -22.98 -19.96 -11.39
C SER A 805 -23.87 -20.58 -12.47
N CYS A 806 -25.19 -20.70 -12.22
CA CYS A 806 -26.13 -21.25 -13.19
C CYS A 806 -26.45 -20.29 -14.35
N SER A 807 -26.04 -19.03 -14.24
CA SER A 807 -26.16 -18.02 -15.29
C SER A 807 -25.15 -18.24 -16.44
N GLU A 808 -24.21 -19.18 -16.31
CA GLU A 808 -23.10 -19.36 -17.26
C GLU A 808 -23.33 -20.40 -18.37
N ASN A 809 -24.51 -21.05 -18.48
CA ASN A 809 -24.74 -22.04 -19.54
C ASN A 809 -26.16 -21.98 -20.14
N ASN A 810 -26.30 -21.34 -21.31
CA ASN A 810 -26.97 -21.93 -22.49
C ASN A 810 -26.86 -21.03 -23.75
N GLU A 811 -26.07 -21.51 -24.72
CA GLU A 811 -26.14 -21.44 -26.20
C GLU A 811 -26.93 -20.30 -26.91
N ASN A 812 -26.26 -19.39 -27.64
CA ASN A 812 -25.80 -19.58 -29.04
C ASN A 812 -25.37 -18.24 -29.70
N GLN A 813 -24.19 -18.26 -30.33
CA GLN A 813 -23.41 -17.20 -30.99
C GLN A 813 -22.63 -16.25 -30.06
N CYS A 814 -21.30 -16.44 -30.02
CA CYS A 814 -20.36 -15.43 -29.54
C CYS A 814 -20.44 -14.16 -30.41
N ALA A 815 -20.19 -13.00 -29.80
CA ALA A 815 -20.18 -11.70 -30.47
C ALA A 815 -19.10 -11.66 -31.56
N ARG A 816 -19.40 -11.05 -32.70
CA ARG A 816 -18.44 -10.94 -33.82
C ARG A 816 -17.38 -9.87 -33.53
N ALA A 817 -16.36 -9.80 -34.38
CA ALA A 817 -15.36 -8.73 -34.35
C ALA A 817 -15.99 -7.35 -34.11
N TYR A 818 -15.54 -6.66 -33.06
CA TYR A 818 -16.00 -5.33 -32.64
C TYR A 818 -17.47 -5.23 -32.20
N GLU A 819 -18.16 -6.33 -31.98
CA GLU A 819 -19.50 -6.32 -31.37
C GLU A 819 -19.42 -6.32 -29.83
N PRO A 820 -20.48 -5.86 -29.14
CA PRO A 820 -20.49 -5.83 -27.70
C PRO A 820 -20.56 -7.25 -27.12
N CYS A 821 -19.66 -7.56 -26.20
CA CYS A 821 -19.55 -8.86 -25.54
C CYS A 821 -19.84 -8.79 -24.03
N GLY A 822 -20.49 -7.70 -23.59
CA GLY A 822 -20.91 -7.49 -22.21
C GLY A 822 -21.03 -6.01 -21.84
N GLY A 823 -21.23 -5.74 -20.54
CA GLY A 823 -21.39 -4.41 -19.97
C GLY A 823 -22.84 -4.13 -19.55
N ILE A 824 -23.03 -3.31 -18.50
CA ILE A 824 -24.35 -3.01 -17.91
C ILE A 824 -25.36 -2.49 -18.94
N ASN A 825 -24.92 -1.76 -19.97
CA ASN A 825 -25.81 -1.25 -21.03
C ASN A 825 -26.15 -2.29 -22.11
N TYR A 826 -25.45 -3.42 -22.14
CA TYR A 826 -25.62 -4.50 -23.11
C TYR A 826 -25.83 -5.84 -22.39
N PRO A 827 -26.86 -5.95 -21.52
CA PRO A 827 -27.07 -7.12 -20.67
C PRO A 827 -27.44 -8.39 -21.44
N ASN A 828 -27.86 -8.24 -22.69
CA ASN A 828 -28.23 -9.35 -23.58
C ASN A 828 -27.12 -9.72 -24.58
N SER A 829 -25.93 -9.12 -24.47
CA SER A 829 -24.81 -9.43 -25.35
C SER A 829 -24.14 -10.76 -24.99
N PRO A 830 -23.63 -11.54 -25.97
CA PRO A 830 -22.89 -12.77 -25.70
C PRO A 830 -21.64 -12.49 -24.88
N THR A 831 -21.35 -13.30 -23.87
CA THR A 831 -20.18 -13.12 -22.99
C THR A 831 -18.86 -13.64 -23.59
N CYS A 832 -18.88 -14.07 -24.85
CA CYS A 832 -17.74 -14.60 -25.60
C CYS A 832 -17.61 -13.93 -26.98
N CYS A 833 -16.41 -13.97 -27.56
CA CYS A 833 -16.10 -13.44 -28.89
C CYS A 833 -15.79 -14.56 -29.88
N GLU A 834 -15.99 -14.32 -31.18
CA GLU A 834 -15.62 -15.28 -32.22
C GLU A 834 -14.10 -15.59 -32.22
N THR A 835 -13.74 -16.78 -32.69
CA THR A 835 -12.35 -17.29 -32.67
C THR A 835 -11.38 -16.32 -33.33
N GLY A 836 -10.32 -15.93 -32.61
CA GLY A 836 -9.36 -14.91 -33.05
C GLY A 836 -9.58 -13.53 -32.41
N TYR A 837 -10.64 -13.37 -31.62
CA TYR A 837 -10.99 -12.16 -30.89
C TYR A 837 -11.19 -12.44 -29.39
N TYR A 838 -10.93 -11.46 -28.53
CA TYR A 838 -11.18 -11.53 -27.08
C TYR A 838 -12.09 -10.39 -26.62
N CYS A 839 -12.82 -10.62 -25.53
CA CYS A 839 -13.74 -9.61 -24.98
C CYS A 839 -12.97 -8.61 -24.12
N GLU A 840 -12.73 -7.41 -24.62
CA GLU A 840 -12.06 -6.34 -23.89
C GLU A 840 -13.08 -5.54 -23.08
N THR A 841 -12.89 -5.46 -21.77
CA THR A 841 -13.71 -4.61 -20.89
C THR A 841 -13.30 -3.15 -21.08
N ARG A 842 -14.10 -2.38 -21.83
CA ARG A 842 -13.83 -0.95 -22.03
C ARG A 842 -14.21 -0.14 -20.79
N ASN A 843 -15.34 -0.46 -20.17
CA ASN A 843 -15.78 0.00 -18.86
C ASN A 843 -16.91 -0.91 -18.34
N GLU A 844 -17.39 -0.68 -17.11
CA GLU A 844 -18.45 -1.49 -16.49
C GLU A 844 -19.78 -1.50 -17.28
N TYR A 845 -20.03 -0.48 -18.11
CA TYR A 845 -21.24 -0.37 -18.92
C TYR A 845 -21.10 -0.99 -20.32
N TYR A 846 -19.89 -1.25 -20.82
CA TYR A 846 -19.65 -1.72 -22.20
C TYR A 846 -18.36 -2.54 -22.35
N HIS A 847 -18.48 -3.77 -22.89
CA HIS A 847 -17.36 -4.64 -23.28
C HIS A 847 -17.45 -4.95 -24.78
N GLN A 848 -16.32 -5.13 -25.47
CA GLN A 848 -16.31 -5.30 -26.94
C GLN A 848 -15.25 -6.29 -27.43
N CYS A 849 -15.54 -7.03 -28.51
CA CYS A 849 -14.61 -8.00 -29.10
C CYS A 849 -13.49 -7.37 -29.92
N TYR A 850 -12.22 -7.66 -29.61
CA TYR A 850 -11.04 -7.18 -30.36
C TYR A 850 -10.12 -8.31 -30.83
N PRO A 851 -9.46 -8.19 -32.01
CA PRO A 851 -8.62 -9.25 -32.54
C PRO A 851 -7.39 -9.47 -31.65
N ILE A 852 -7.02 -10.73 -31.45
CA ILE A 852 -5.90 -11.17 -30.60
C ILE A 852 -4.54 -10.64 -31.12
N THR A 853 -4.49 -10.09 -32.33
CA THR A 853 -3.27 -9.50 -32.93
C THR A 853 -2.89 -8.11 -32.42
N HIS A 854 -3.64 -7.50 -31.48
CA HIS A 854 -3.30 -6.17 -30.93
C HIS A 854 -2.45 -6.17 -29.65
N PHE A 855 -1.90 -7.32 -29.23
CA PHE A 855 -0.89 -7.38 -28.15
C PHE A 855 0.57 -7.49 -28.64
N HIS A 856 0.81 -7.24 -29.92
CA HIS A 856 2.16 -7.00 -30.43
C HIS A 856 2.21 -5.60 -31.06
N ASP A 857 3.23 -4.85 -30.63
CA ASP A 857 3.58 -3.48 -31.00
C ASP A 857 2.91 -2.37 -30.18
N GLU A 858 3.39 -2.16 -28.94
CA GLU A 858 3.79 -0.83 -28.41
C GLU A 858 4.37 -0.94 -26.99
N GLU A 859 5.41 -1.76 -26.80
CA GLU A 859 6.42 -1.57 -25.72
C GLU A 859 7.79 -2.03 -26.23
N LEU A 860 8.29 -1.38 -27.28
CA LEU A 860 9.71 -1.35 -27.65
C LEU A 860 10.03 0.03 -28.21
N ASN A 861 10.41 0.95 -27.32
CA ASN A 861 11.49 1.93 -27.49
C ASN A 861 11.79 2.63 -26.17
#